data_AF-A0AAC8YV38-F1
#
_entry.id   AF-A0AAC8YV38-F1
#
_cell.length_a   1.000
_cell.length_b   1.000
_cell.length_c   1.000
_cell.angle_alpha   90.00
_cell.angle_beta   90.00
_cell.angle_gamma   90.00
#
_symmetry.space_group_name_H-M   'P 1'
#
loop_
_entity.id
_entity.type
_entity.pdbx_description
1 polymer ?
#
loop_
_entity_poly.entity_id
_entity_poly.type
_entity_poly.pdbx_seq_one_letter_code
_entity_poly.pdbx_strand_id
1 'polypeptide(L)'
;MAVPHFSVSIVSRGDGRSAVLSAAYRHCAKMEYEREARSVDYTRKQGLLHEAFSVPPDAPQWLRSLIADRSVAGASEAFWNKVEAFEKRSDAQLAKDITIALPLELSAEQNIALVRDFVERHILARGMVADWVYHDAPGNPHVHLMMILRPLTEDGFGSKKVAVMGENGEVLRTKTGKIVYELWAGGIDDFTALRDAWFEIQNRHLALGGIDLRVDGRSYAERGIDLVPTTHIGVGAKAIQRKSAREGHEMSLERIELLEARRKENASRILKRPEIVLDIVSSEKSVFDERDIAKILHRYVDDAVTFQQLMVRILQSPEALRIERDGIDLATGARIRSRYTTRELIRIEAKMAKQSLWLSQRTSHGVRQKVLDSVLARHAQLSQEQRVAIEHVVDEARIAAVVGRAGAGKTTMMKAAREAWELAGYRVVGAALAGKAAEGLEKEAGIVGRTLASWELRWKQGRDMLDKSTVFVVDEAGMVASKQMALVVEAATLAGAKLVLVGDPEQLQPIEAGAAFRAIVDRIGYAELETIYRQHEEWMRAASHNLARGRVAQALGVYSEHGRVRGSELKAQAIANLIADWNSDYDPTKTTLILAHLRRDVRALNSLAREKLVERGIVGMGHDFRTEDGLRRFDAGDQIVFLKNETSLGVKNGMIGRVVEAAPNRIVAAIGEGEHRRLVKVEQRFYPNIDHGYATTIHKSQGATVDRVKVLASLSLDRHLTYVAMTRHREDMALYYGRRSFAKSGGLETILSRTNAKETTLDYERGTLYRQALRFAGNRGLHISRVARTLVRDRLDWMLRQKMRLADLAQRFRVHGERLGLLQSPTMQIRNRAEPMVAGVTLFARSLADVVEERLLADPALAKQWEEMSTRFRYVFADPEAAFRAMDFNALLTDQRVAQHTLAQLVSEPASLGALKGRTGLLASKADKEARRVAEVNVPALKRDIERYLQMRTVATERIEKEEQAHRHRLSIEIPALSPTARSVLETIREAIDRNDLPAALAHIRDNREVRLEIDGFNRAIAERLGERTLLTHAAREASGSLFDKAAEGLRPVEREKLRQAWPVMRAAQQIAAHERTTQTLTQVEQLRLAQRQGLAWKL
;
A
#
# COMPACT_ATOMS: atom_id res chain seq x y z
N MET A 1 -7.20 -6.44 2.97
CA MET A 1 -6.16 -5.55 3.50
C MET A 1 -5.53 -6.23 4.70
N ALA A 2 -4.23 -6.10 4.96
CA ALA A 2 -3.59 -6.68 6.15
C ALA A 2 -4.32 -6.21 7.42
N VAL A 3 -4.83 -7.16 8.20
CA VAL A 3 -5.62 -6.89 9.41
C VAL A 3 -4.79 -7.26 10.65
N PRO A 4 -4.71 -6.39 11.67
CA PRO A 4 -4.11 -6.76 12.95
C PRO A 4 -5.08 -7.67 13.73
N HIS A 5 -4.94 -9.00 13.59
CA HIS A 5 -5.66 -9.94 14.45
C HIS A 5 -4.73 -10.98 15.04
N PHE A 6 -4.71 -11.03 16.37
CA PHE A 6 -3.95 -11.97 17.18
C PHE A 6 -4.78 -12.26 18.44
N SER A 7 -5.23 -13.50 18.62
CA SER A 7 -6.12 -13.91 19.71
C SER A 7 -5.52 -15.10 20.43
N VAL A 8 -5.46 -15.04 21.76
CA VAL A 8 -4.98 -16.14 22.61
C VAL A 8 -6.15 -16.72 23.38
N SER A 9 -6.21 -18.04 23.50
CA SER A 9 -7.18 -18.77 24.33
C SER A 9 -6.52 -19.99 24.98
N ILE A 10 -7.16 -20.57 25.99
CA ILE A 10 -6.70 -21.78 26.66
C ILE A 10 -7.64 -22.93 26.30
N VAL A 11 -7.07 -24.08 25.97
CA VAL A 11 -7.79 -25.36 25.87
C VAL A 11 -7.82 -25.96 27.26
N SER A 12 -8.99 -25.95 27.90
CA SER A 12 -9.20 -26.45 29.26
C SER A 12 -10.21 -27.59 29.25
N ARG A 13 -9.91 -28.64 30.02
CA ARG A 13 -10.82 -29.75 30.25
C ARG A 13 -12.08 -29.31 31.01
N GLY A 14 -11.96 -28.29 31.88
CA GLY A 14 -13.09 -27.71 32.61
C GLY A 14 -14.14 -27.07 31.70
N ASP A 15 -13.75 -26.64 30.50
CA ASP A 15 -14.65 -26.05 29.49
C ASP A 15 -15.23 -27.11 28.53
N GLY A 16 -15.05 -28.40 28.84
CA GLY A 16 -15.44 -29.52 27.97
C GLY A 16 -14.58 -29.66 26.71
N ARG A 17 -13.39 -29.03 26.67
CA ARG A 17 -12.47 -29.08 25.52
C ARG A 17 -11.33 -30.05 25.76
N SER A 18 -10.84 -30.65 24.68
CA SER A 18 -9.66 -31.53 24.69
C SER A 18 -8.60 -31.00 23.72
N ALA A 19 -7.33 -31.26 24.03
CA ALA A 19 -6.21 -30.96 23.16
C ALA A 19 -6.25 -31.80 21.88
N VAL A 20 -6.54 -33.11 21.99
CA VAL A 20 -6.62 -34.04 20.84
C VAL A 20 -7.79 -33.68 19.93
N LEU A 21 -8.98 -33.40 20.49
CA LEU A 21 -10.12 -32.93 19.70
C LEU A 21 -9.84 -31.61 18.97
N SER A 22 -9.16 -30.69 19.67
CA SER A 22 -8.77 -29.39 19.12
C SER A 22 -7.76 -29.55 17.98
N ALA A 23 -6.79 -30.45 18.12
CA ALA A 23 -5.82 -30.77 17.09
C ALA A 23 -6.50 -31.43 15.88
N ALA A 24 -7.29 -32.49 16.08
CA ALA A 24 -8.01 -33.19 15.01
C ALA A 24 -8.85 -32.23 14.16
N TYR A 25 -9.57 -31.30 14.81
CA TYR A 25 -10.37 -30.29 14.12
C TYR A 25 -9.55 -29.33 13.26
N ARG A 26 -8.35 -28.95 13.71
CA ARG A 26 -7.47 -28.01 12.99
C ARG A 26 -6.76 -28.71 11.84
N HIS A 27 -6.17 -29.87 12.09
CA HIS A 27 -5.48 -30.66 11.06
C HIS A 27 -6.41 -31.26 9.98
N CYS A 28 -7.74 -31.10 10.12
CA CYS A 28 -8.71 -31.77 9.25
C CYS A 28 -8.41 -33.28 9.15
N ALA A 29 -8.05 -33.90 10.26
CA ALA A 29 -7.57 -35.27 10.32
C ALA A 29 -8.50 -36.15 11.14
N LYS A 30 -8.37 -37.46 10.94
CA LYS A 30 -8.91 -38.45 11.86
C LYS A 30 -7.86 -38.71 12.93
N MET A 31 -8.21 -38.55 14.20
CA MET A 31 -7.32 -38.83 15.33
C MET A 31 -8.00 -39.71 16.39
N GLU A 32 -7.23 -40.58 17.02
CA GLU A 32 -7.68 -41.38 18.16
C GLU A 32 -7.46 -40.64 19.48
N TYR A 33 -8.54 -40.47 20.25
CA TYR A 33 -8.47 -39.88 21.58
C TYR A 33 -8.47 -41.00 22.63
N GLU A 34 -7.27 -41.38 23.06
CA GLU A 34 -7.01 -42.57 23.88
C GLU A 34 -7.75 -42.54 25.21
N ARG A 35 -7.79 -41.38 25.87
CA ARG A 35 -8.42 -41.22 27.20
C ARG A 35 -9.92 -41.52 27.21
N GLU A 36 -10.61 -41.27 26.09
CA GLU A 36 -12.04 -41.55 25.95
C GLU A 36 -12.33 -42.74 25.04
N ALA A 37 -11.28 -43.46 24.61
CA ALA A 37 -11.36 -44.60 23.69
C ALA A 37 -12.26 -44.32 22.47
N ARG A 38 -12.14 -43.13 21.89
CA ARG A 38 -12.96 -42.71 20.74
C ARG A 38 -12.13 -42.15 19.59
N SER A 39 -12.60 -42.42 18.38
CA SER A 39 -12.07 -41.87 17.15
C SER A 39 -12.82 -40.60 16.75
N VAL A 40 -12.10 -39.55 16.36
CA VAL A 40 -12.68 -38.26 15.97
C VAL A 40 -12.22 -37.92 14.55
N ASP A 41 -13.17 -37.79 13.63
CA ASP A 41 -12.88 -37.67 12.20
C ASP A 41 -13.32 -36.31 11.62
N TYR A 42 -12.33 -35.49 11.24
CA TYR A 42 -12.54 -34.21 10.55
C TYR A 42 -11.98 -34.18 9.12
N THR A 43 -11.74 -35.34 8.50
CA THR A 43 -11.18 -35.46 7.13
C THR A 43 -12.02 -34.79 6.04
N ARG A 44 -13.32 -34.58 6.30
CA ARG A 44 -14.25 -33.91 5.37
C ARG A 44 -14.16 -32.38 5.39
N LYS A 45 -13.38 -31.78 6.31
CA LYS A 45 -13.26 -30.32 6.46
C LYS A 45 -12.29 -29.76 5.41
N GLN A 46 -12.77 -28.83 4.59
CA GLN A 46 -11.97 -28.18 3.54
C GLN A 46 -11.30 -26.88 4.02
N GLY A 47 -10.29 -26.43 3.27
CA GLY A 47 -9.59 -25.16 3.52
C GLY A 47 -8.29 -25.29 4.31
N LEU A 48 -7.78 -26.50 4.55
CA LEU A 48 -6.41 -26.72 5.02
C LEU A 48 -5.42 -26.41 3.89
N LEU A 49 -4.53 -25.44 4.10
CA LEU A 49 -3.45 -25.12 3.14
C LEU A 49 -2.08 -25.62 3.62
N HIS A 50 -1.85 -25.63 4.93
CA HIS A 50 -0.59 -26.10 5.50
C HIS A 50 -0.78 -26.57 6.94
N GLU A 51 -0.01 -27.57 7.34
CA GLU A 51 0.11 -28.04 8.71
C GLU A 51 1.58 -28.26 9.04
N ALA A 52 1.97 -27.98 10.29
CA ALA A 52 3.29 -28.31 10.78
C ALA A 52 3.30 -28.51 12.30
N PHE A 53 3.95 -29.60 12.72
CA PHE A 53 4.22 -29.90 14.11
C PHE A 53 5.70 -29.64 14.39
N SER A 54 6.00 -28.58 15.12
CA SER A 54 7.36 -28.06 15.29
C SER A 54 7.81 -28.21 16.74
N VAL A 55 8.99 -28.80 16.94
CA VAL A 55 9.59 -29.02 18.26
C VAL A 55 10.84 -28.16 18.46
N PRO A 56 11.18 -27.78 19.71
CA PRO A 56 12.41 -27.06 20.01
C PRO A 56 13.67 -27.83 19.57
N PRO A 57 14.78 -27.14 19.21
CA PRO A 57 16.03 -27.80 18.84
C PRO A 57 16.58 -28.71 19.95
N ASP A 58 16.38 -28.34 21.19
CA ASP A 58 16.76 -29.04 22.42
C ASP A 58 15.65 -29.98 22.94
N ALA A 59 14.70 -30.37 22.09
CA ALA A 59 13.65 -31.32 22.47
C ALA A 59 14.25 -32.64 22.98
N PRO A 60 13.72 -33.21 24.08
CA PRO A 60 14.23 -34.43 24.70
C PRO A 60 14.06 -35.65 23.79
N GLN A 61 14.88 -36.68 24.01
CA GLN A 61 14.95 -37.84 23.11
C GLN A 61 13.60 -38.53 22.95
N TRP A 62 12.83 -38.65 24.04
CA TRP A 62 11.50 -39.28 23.99
C TRP A 62 10.54 -38.56 23.04
N LEU A 63 10.63 -37.23 22.90
CA LEU A 63 9.76 -36.45 22.03
C LEU A 63 10.19 -36.59 20.57
N ARG A 64 11.50 -36.59 20.31
CA ARG A 64 12.04 -36.83 18.97
C ARG A 64 11.65 -38.22 18.47
N SER A 65 11.81 -39.24 19.31
CA SER A 65 11.39 -40.61 19.00
C SER A 65 9.88 -40.75 18.85
N LEU A 66 9.08 -39.96 19.57
CA LEU A 66 7.62 -39.99 19.45
C LEU A 66 7.13 -39.58 18.05
N ILE A 67 7.87 -38.70 17.36
CA ILE A 67 7.43 -38.08 16.10
C ILE A 67 8.19 -38.53 14.84
N ALA A 68 9.36 -39.19 14.98
CA ALA A 68 10.31 -39.43 13.89
C ALA A 68 9.73 -40.10 12.63
N ASP A 69 8.74 -40.99 12.80
CA ASP A 69 8.15 -41.77 11.69
C ASP A 69 6.65 -41.53 11.50
N ARG A 70 6.14 -40.39 12.00
CA ARG A 70 4.72 -40.05 11.93
C ARG A 70 4.47 -38.94 10.91
N SER A 71 3.27 -38.94 10.33
CA SER A 71 2.76 -37.75 9.62
C SER A 71 2.64 -36.57 10.60
N VAL A 72 2.51 -35.35 10.10
CA VAL A 72 2.32 -34.15 10.95
C VAL A 72 1.12 -34.32 11.89
N ALA A 73 -0.03 -34.74 11.34
CA ALA A 73 -1.21 -35.05 12.14
C ALA A 73 -0.96 -36.20 13.13
N GLY A 74 -0.24 -37.25 12.74
CA GLY A 74 0.08 -38.37 13.63
C GLY A 74 1.04 -37.98 14.78
N ALA A 75 1.97 -37.05 14.53
CA ALA A 75 2.85 -36.48 15.54
C ALA A 75 2.06 -35.61 16.53
N SER A 76 1.15 -34.77 16.01
CA SER A 76 0.22 -33.97 16.80
C SER A 76 -0.67 -34.86 17.69
N GLU A 77 -1.29 -35.90 17.13
CA GLU A 77 -2.10 -36.88 17.88
C GLU A 77 -1.31 -37.51 19.03
N ALA A 78 -0.14 -38.07 18.74
CA ALA A 78 0.68 -38.76 19.73
C ALA A 78 1.10 -37.82 20.86
N PHE A 79 1.49 -36.60 20.54
CA PHE A 79 1.92 -35.61 21.51
C PHE A 79 0.78 -35.14 22.40
N TRP A 80 -0.37 -34.78 21.81
CA TRP A 80 -1.50 -34.29 22.59
C TRP A 80 -2.15 -35.38 23.44
N ASN A 81 -2.17 -36.64 23.00
CA ASN A 81 -2.56 -37.77 23.86
C ASN A 81 -1.62 -37.90 25.07
N LYS A 82 -0.32 -37.70 24.88
CA LYS A 82 0.65 -37.70 25.99
C LYS A 82 0.44 -36.55 26.98
N VAL A 83 0.06 -35.36 26.51
CA VAL A 83 -0.34 -34.23 27.37
C VAL A 83 -1.64 -34.53 28.13
N GLU A 84 -2.65 -35.09 27.46
CA GLU A 84 -3.94 -35.46 28.05
C GLU A 84 -3.81 -36.53 29.15
N ALA A 85 -2.92 -37.51 28.94
CA ALA A 85 -2.59 -38.55 29.91
C ALA A 85 -1.81 -38.01 31.11
N PHE A 86 -0.91 -37.04 30.89
CA PHE A 86 -0.11 -36.44 31.96
C PHE A 86 -0.97 -35.57 32.91
N GLU A 87 -1.92 -34.81 32.38
CA GLU A 87 -2.76 -33.91 33.17
C GLU A 87 -3.92 -34.66 33.86
N LYS A 88 -3.83 -34.79 35.19
CA LYS A 88 -4.77 -35.60 35.99
C LYS A 88 -6.06 -34.88 36.40
N ARG A 89 -6.03 -33.56 36.58
CA ARG A 89 -7.16 -32.77 37.10
C ARG A 89 -8.32 -32.68 36.11
N SER A 90 -9.57 -32.70 36.59
CA SER A 90 -10.76 -32.53 35.75
C SER A 90 -10.85 -31.16 35.07
N ASP A 91 -10.27 -30.12 35.68
CA ASP A 91 -10.21 -28.74 35.18
C ASP A 91 -8.83 -28.36 34.60
N ALA A 92 -8.04 -29.35 34.19
CA ALA A 92 -6.69 -29.10 33.70
C ALA A 92 -6.68 -28.22 32.44
N GLN A 93 -5.81 -27.21 32.44
CA GLN A 93 -5.43 -26.47 31.24
C GLN A 93 -4.39 -27.28 30.46
N LEU A 94 -4.69 -27.59 29.19
CA LEU A 94 -3.98 -28.59 28.38
C LEU A 94 -3.05 -27.93 27.36
N ALA A 95 -3.55 -26.90 26.67
CA ALA A 95 -2.81 -26.20 25.63
C ALA A 95 -3.17 -24.71 25.62
N LYS A 96 -2.27 -23.90 25.10
CA LYS A 96 -2.57 -22.53 24.69
C LYS A 96 -2.82 -22.51 23.19
N ASP A 97 -3.89 -21.86 22.74
CA ASP A 97 -4.23 -21.75 21.32
C ASP A 97 -4.21 -20.28 20.90
N ILE A 98 -3.39 -19.98 19.89
CA ILE A 98 -3.28 -18.67 19.28
C ILE A 98 -3.93 -18.74 17.88
N THR A 99 -4.91 -17.87 17.64
CA THR A 99 -5.49 -17.67 16.30
C THR A 99 -5.01 -16.34 15.73
N ILE A 100 -4.47 -16.36 14.52
CA ILE A 100 -3.86 -15.19 13.91
C ILE A 100 -4.35 -15.03 12.47
N ALA A 101 -4.76 -13.81 12.08
CA ALA A 101 -5.11 -13.53 10.69
C ALA A 101 -3.85 -13.27 9.87
N LEU A 102 -3.84 -13.79 8.64
CA LEU A 102 -2.72 -13.65 7.72
C LEU A 102 -3.03 -12.57 6.68
N PRO A 103 -2.03 -11.80 6.20
CA PRO A 103 -2.22 -10.82 5.14
C PRO A 103 -2.78 -11.44 3.84
N LEU A 104 -3.76 -10.77 3.23
CA LEU A 104 -4.27 -11.13 1.90
C LEU A 104 -3.31 -10.68 0.79
N GLU A 105 -2.45 -9.73 1.08
CA GLU A 105 -1.46 -9.19 0.17
C GLU A 105 -0.27 -10.13 -0.03
N LEU A 106 -0.09 -11.11 0.86
CA LEU A 106 0.92 -12.15 0.77
C LEU A 106 0.33 -13.42 0.14
N SER A 107 1.15 -14.12 -0.65
CA SER A 107 0.79 -15.45 -1.16
C SER A 107 0.70 -16.47 -0.02
N ALA A 108 0.03 -17.60 -0.25
CA ALA A 108 -0.03 -18.68 0.73
C ALA A 108 1.36 -19.13 1.20
N GLU A 109 2.32 -19.28 0.28
CA GLU A 109 3.72 -19.59 0.61
C GLU A 109 4.40 -18.51 1.47
N GLN A 110 4.15 -17.22 1.17
CA GLN A 110 4.68 -16.11 1.97
C GLN A 110 4.07 -16.08 3.37
N ASN A 111 2.79 -16.40 3.49
CA ASN A 111 2.10 -16.53 4.77
C ASN A 111 2.61 -17.73 5.57
N ILE A 112 2.89 -18.87 4.94
CA ILE A 112 3.54 -20.04 5.58
C ILE A 112 4.91 -19.64 6.11
N ALA A 113 5.71 -18.94 5.31
CA ALA A 113 7.03 -18.46 5.73
C ALA A 113 6.92 -17.47 6.90
N LEU A 114 5.94 -16.57 6.87
CA LEU A 114 5.65 -15.63 7.96
C LEU A 114 5.36 -16.36 9.27
N VAL A 115 4.49 -17.37 9.24
CA VAL A 115 4.13 -18.15 10.42
C VAL A 115 5.32 -18.96 10.94
N ARG A 116 6.07 -19.65 10.06
CA ARG A 116 7.27 -20.41 10.45
C ARG A 116 8.29 -19.53 11.16
N ASP A 117 8.54 -18.36 10.61
CA ASP A 117 9.46 -17.37 11.17
C ASP A 117 9.01 -16.94 12.57
N PHE A 118 7.71 -16.64 12.76
CA PHE A 118 7.15 -16.35 14.08
C PHE A 118 7.29 -17.51 15.07
N VAL A 119 6.95 -18.73 14.65
CA VAL A 119 7.03 -19.95 15.46
C VAL A 119 8.47 -20.22 15.90
N GLU A 120 9.43 -20.10 14.98
CA GLU A 120 10.83 -20.37 15.27
C GLU A 120 11.43 -19.38 16.29
N ARG A 121 11.15 -18.09 16.15
CA ARG A 121 11.78 -17.03 16.97
C ARG A 121 11.17 -16.88 18.35
N HIS A 122 9.85 -17.06 18.44
CA HIS A 122 9.14 -16.67 19.63
C HIS A 122 8.53 -17.83 20.40
N ILE A 123 8.37 -18.99 19.77
CA ILE A 123 7.78 -20.18 20.41
C ILE A 123 8.86 -21.22 20.68
N LEU A 124 9.48 -21.75 19.62
CA LEU A 124 10.49 -22.81 19.75
C LEU A 124 11.73 -22.34 20.51
N ALA A 125 12.14 -21.07 20.35
CA ALA A 125 13.27 -20.49 21.09
C ALA A 125 13.03 -20.40 22.62
N ARG A 126 11.78 -20.50 23.07
CA ARG A 126 11.40 -20.57 24.49
C ARG A 126 11.26 -22.01 25.01
N GLY A 127 11.67 -23.01 24.22
CA GLY A 127 11.53 -24.43 24.57
C GLY A 127 10.10 -24.96 24.47
N MET A 128 9.20 -24.26 23.76
CA MET A 128 7.80 -24.67 23.59
C MET A 128 7.59 -25.46 22.30
N VAL A 129 6.80 -26.52 22.36
CA VAL A 129 6.26 -27.18 21.15
C VAL A 129 5.21 -26.27 20.51
N ALA A 130 5.25 -26.19 19.18
CA ALA A 130 4.35 -25.39 18.36
C ALA A 130 3.67 -26.29 17.32
N ASP A 131 2.38 -26.55 17.53
CA ASP A 131 1.54 -27.29 16.61
C ASP A 131 0.62 -26.32 15.86
N TRP A 132 0.83 -26.10 14.57
CA TRP A 132 0.12 -25.04 13.85
C TRP A 132 -0.41 -25.43 12.49
N VAL A 133 -1.52 -24.81 12.15
CA VAL A 133 -2.31 -25.12 10.96
C VAL A 133 -2.80 -23.85 10.29
N TYR A 134 -2.45 -23.68 9.03
CA TYR A 134 -2.92 -22.61 8.16
C TYR A 134 -4.19 -23.05 7.42
N HIS A 135 -5.28 -22.35 7.71
CA HIS A 135 -6.51 -22.42 6.94
C HIS A 135 -6.71 -21.21 6.03
N ASP A 136 -7.25 -21.45 4.84
CA ASP A 136 -7.80 -20.40 3.97
C ASP A 136 -9.14 -20.86 3.40
N ALA A 137 -10.21 -20.27 3.93
CA ALA A 137 -11.49 -20.25 3.24
C ALA A 137 -11.58 -18.92 2.47
N PRO A 138 -12.21 -18.87 1.29
CA PRO A 138 -12.09 -17.75 0.35
C PRO A 138 -12.05 -16.35 1.01
N GLY A 139 -10.87 -15.73 1.04
CA GLY A 139 -10.65 -14.39 1.57
C GLY A 139 -10.48 -14.29 3.09
N ASN A 140 -10.24 -15.41 3.79
CA ASN A 140 -9.99 -15.45 5.24
C ASN A 140 -8.80 -16.36 5.60
N PRO A 141 -7.57 -16.02 5.17
CA PRO A 141 -6.38 -16.76 5.56
C PRO A 141 -6.06 -16.52 7.04
N HIS A 142 -5.93 -17.59 7.82
CA HIS A 142 -5.61 -17.54 9.23
C HIS A 142 -4.86 -18.79 9.69
N VAL A 143 -4.06 -18.65 10.73
CA VAL A 143 -3.38 -19.78 11.38
C VAL A 143 -3.95 -20.02 12.76
N HIS A 144 -4.09 -21.30 13.13
CA HIS A 144 -4.19 -21.74 14.51
C HIS A 144 -2.84 -22.28 14.97
N LEU A 145 -2.38 -21.90 16.15
CA LEU A 145 -1.10 -22.31 16.73
C LEU A 145 -1.36 -22.76 18.18
N MET A 146 -1.32 -24.07 18.39
CA MET A 146 -1.40 -24.71 19.68
C MET A 146 0.00 -24.89 20.29
N MET A 147 0.13 -24.56 21.57
CA MET A 147 1.39 -24.57 22.31
C MET A 147 1.24 -25.25 23.65
N ILE A 148 2.31 -25.89 24.10
CA ILE A 148 2.37 -26.54 25.41
C ILE A 148 2.44 -25.52 26.56
N LEU A 149 1.93 -25.91 27.73
CA LEU A 149 1.89 -25.08 28.94
C LEU A 149 2.97 -25.41 29.99
N ARG A 150 3.83 -26.40 29.71
CA ARG A 150 4.85 -26.94 30.62
C ARG A 150 6.18 -27.13 29.89
N PRO A 151 7.31 -26.92 30.58
CA PRO A 151 8.62 -27.21 30.01
C PRO A 151 8.76 -28.70 29.70
N LEU A 152 9.49 -29.00 28.64
CA LEU A 152 9.93 -30.36 28.33
C LEU A 152 11.15 -30.70 29.19
N THR A 153 11.18 -31.92 29.72
CA THR A 153 12.29 -32.48 30.52
C THR A 153 12.63 -33.86 29.95
N GLU A 154 13.80 -34.40 30.29
CA GLU A 154 14.20 -35.74 29.83
C GLU A 154 13.23 -36.84 30.27
N ASP A 155 12.55 -36.66 31.42
CA ASP A 155 11.59 -37.63 31.96
C ASP A 155 10.12 -37.32 31.65
N GLY A 156 9.84 -36.27 30.86
CA GLY A 156 8.46 -35.88 30.50
C GLY A 156 8.20 -34.37 30.62
N PHE A 157 7.13 -33.98 31.31
CA PHE A 157 6.71 -32.57 31.44
C PHE A 157 7.00 -32.00 32.84
N GLY A 158 7.63 -30.82 32.90
CA GLY A 158 8.00 -30.16 34.15
C GLY A 158 6.88 -29.32 34.80
N SER A 159 7.26 -28.51 35.80
CA SER A 159 6.33 -27.66 36.54
C SER A 159 5.79 -26.49 35.70
N LYS A 160 4.49 -26.18 35.84
CA LYS A 160 3.87 -24.98 35.24
C LYS A 160 4.39 -23.67 35.85
N LYS A 161 4.81 -23.73 37.12
CA LYS A 161 5.40 -22.59 37.84
C LYS A 161 6.90 -22.82 37.99
N VAL A 162 7.68 -21.89 37.46
CA VAL A 162 9.15 -21.91 37.52
C VAL A 162 9.64 -20.74 38.36
N ALA A 163 10.75 -20.93 39.06
CA ALA A 163 11.32 -19.88 39.90
C ALA A 163 11.97 -18.82 39.02
N VAL A 164 11.72 -17.54 39.33
CA VAL A 164 12.34 -16.42 38.62
C VAL A 164 13.81 -16.33 39.02
N MET A 165 14.70 -16.17 38.05
CA MET A 165 16.13 -16.00 38.29
C MET A 165 16.51 -14.51 38.19
N GLY A 166 17.35 -14.02 39.10
CA GLY A 166 17.94 -12.68 39.06
C GLY A 166 19.11 -12.59 38.07
N GLU A 167 19.62 -11.38 37.82
CA GLU A 167 20.70 -11.09 36.85
C GLU A 167 21.99 -11.88 37.10
N ASN A 168 22.20 -12.34 38.33
CA ASN A 168 23.38 -13.12 38.75
C ASN A 168 23.15 -14.65 38.67
N GLY A 169 21.99 -15.10 38.19
CA GLY A 169 21.63 -16.53 38.10
C GLY A 169 21.06 -17.13 39.41
N GLU A 170 20.91 -16.34 40.47
CA GLU A 170 20.30 -16.78 41.73
C GLU A 170 18.77 -16.68 41.69
N VAL A 171 18.09 -17.53 42.46
CA VAL A 171 16.62 -17.51 42.55
C VAL A 171 16.14 -16.22 43.22
N LEU A 172 15.31 -15.46 42.52
CA LEU A 172 14.71 -14.22 42.98
C LEU A 172 13.81 -14.49 44.20
N ARG A 173 14.07 -13.77 45.29
CA ARG A 173 13.29 -13.85 46.53
C ARG A 173 12.69 -12.49 46.87
N THR A 174 11.50 -12.49 47.46
CA THR A 174 10.87 -11.28 48.00
C THR A 174 11.65 -10.76 49.22
N LYS A 175 11.37 -9.52 49.66
CA LYS A 175 11.92 -8.93 50.89
C LYS A 175 11.67 -9.78 52.16
N THR A 176 10.72 -10.71 52.09
CA THR A 176 10.35 -11.67 53.15
C THR A 176 10.99 -13.06 52.98
N GLY A 177 11.91 -13.23 52.02
CA GLY A 177 12.66 -14.47 51.78
C GLY A 177 11.93 -15.55 50.97
N LYS A 178 10.71 -15.29 50.46
CA LYS A 178 9.95 -16.25 49.64
C LYS A 178 10.40 -16.22 48.19
N ILE A 179 10.55 -17.39 47.56
CA ILE A 179 10.88 -17.52 46.14
C ILE A 179 9.75 -16.95 45.28
N VAL A 180 10.11 -16.14 44.29
CA VAL A 180 9.17 -15.61 43.29
C VAL A 180 9.04 -16.63 42.16
N TYR A 181 7.79 -16.98 41.82
CA TYR A 181 7.48 -17.93 40.76
C TYR A 181 6.69 -17.24 39.65
N GLU A 182 6.90 -17.65 38.42
CA GLU A 182 6.14 -17.24 37.26
C GLU A 182 5.61 -18.45 36.48
N LEU A 183 4.64 -18.22 35.59
CA LEU A 183 4.14 -19.26 34.69
C LEU A 183 5.15 -19.43 33.56
N TRP A 184 5.67 -20.66 33.38
CA TRP A 184 6.64 -20.95 32.32
C TRP A 184 6.10 -20.64 30.91
N ALA A 185 4.80 -20.85 30.70
CA ALA A 185 4.14 -20.54 29.44
C ALA A 185 3.82 -19.04 29.23
N GLY A 186 4.33 -18.16 30.10
CA GLY A 186 4.13 -16.72 30.08
C GLY A 186 2.81 -16.23 30.67
N GLY A 187 2.82 -14.97 31.10
CA GLY A 187 1.66 -14.20 31.57
C GLY A 187 1.09 -13.24 30.51
N ILE A 188 0.21 -12.31 30.93
CA ILE A 188 -0.44 -11.35 30.02
C ILE A 188 0.59 -10.45 29.30
N ASP A 189 1.64 -10.02 30.00
CA ASP A 189 2.68 -9.15 29.45
C ASP A 189 3.51 -9.87 28.36
N ASP A 190 3.80 -11.17 28.56
CA ASP A 190 4.43 -12.02 27.53
C ASP A 190 3.59 -12.13 26.27
N PHE A 191 2.25 -12.19 26.39
CA PHE A 191 1.38 -12.26 25.21
C PHE A 191 1.30 -10.93 24.48
N THR A 192 1.40 -9.82 25.20
CA THR A 192 1.49 -8.49 24.57
C THR A 192 2.79 -8.40 23.78
N ALA A 193 3.91 -8.85 24.36
CA ALA A 193 5.19 -8.94 23.66
C ALA A 193 5.14 -9.89 22.45
N LEU A 194 4.49 -11.05 22.56
CA LEU A 194 4.29 -11.98 21.43
C LEU A 194 3.43 -11.38 20.32
N ARG A 195 2.38 -10.63 20.67
CA ARG A 195 1.52 -9.93 19.71
C ARG A 195 2.28 -8.83 18.99
N ASP A 196 3.03 -8.01 19.72
CA ASP A 196 3.78 -6.91 19.14
C ASP A 196 4.89 -7.45 18.24
N ALA A 197 5.57 -8.52 18.68
CA ALA A 197 6.50 -9.29 17.85
C ALA A 197 5.83 -9.85 16.59
N TRP A 198 4.60 -10.38 16.68
CA TRP A 198 3.85 -10.81 15.49
C TRP A 198 3.64 -9.65 14.51
N PHE A 199 3.24 -8.46 14.97
CA PHE A 199 3.05 -7.31 14.08
C PHE A 199 4.37 -6.82 13.47
N GLU A 200 5.47 -6.86 14.22
CA GLU A 200 6.80 -6.59 13.67
C GLU A 200 7.18 -7.59 12.57
N ILE A 201 6.95 -8.89 12.80
CA ILE A 201 7.18 -9.96 11.84
C ILE A 201 6.26 -9.82 10.63
N GLN A 202 4.98 -9.56 10.82
CA GLN A 202 4.00 -9.34 9.76
C GLN A 202 4.39 -8.15 8.90
N ASN A 203 4.76 -7.02 9.51
CA ASN A 203 5.27 -5.86 8.78
C ASN A 203 6.56 -6.15 8.04
N ARG A 204 7.42 -7.00 8.63
CA ARG A 204 8.61 -7.44 7.93
C ARG A 204 8.27 -8.29 6.71
N HIS A 205 7.33 -9.21 6.82
CA HIS A 205 6.86 -10.06 5.73
C HIS A 205 6.04 -9.33 4.69
N LEU A 206 5.26 -8.31 5.04
CA LEU A 206 4.59 -7.41 4.08
C LEU A 206 5.61 -6.62 3.27
N ALA A 207 6.59 -6.03 3.96
CA ALA A 207 7.68 -5.37 3.30
C ALA A 207 8.53 -6.37 2.49
N LEU A 208 8.68 -7.63 2.92
CA LEU A 208 9.18 -8.72 2.09
C LEU A 208 8.29 -8.89 0.84
N GLY A 209 6.99 -9.08 0.97
CA GLY A 209 6.05 -9.11 -0.15
C GLY A 209 6.14 -7.92 -1.12
N GLY A 210 6.72 -6.79 -0.67
CA GLY A 210 6.88 -5.59 -1.47
C GLY A 210 5.69 -4.66 -1.41
N ILE A 211 4.96 -4.79 -0.33
CA ILE A 211 3.73 -4.10 -0.07
C ILE A 211 4.10 -2.99 0.89
N ASP A 212 3.93 -1.74 0.46
CA ASP A 212 4.20 -0.55 1.28
C ASP A 212 3.09 -0.29 2.33
N LEU A 213 2.34 -1.34 2.68
CA LEU A 213 1.39 -1.31 3.77
C LEU A 213 2.11 -1.71 5.06
N ARG A 214 1.90 -0.92 6.11
CA ARG A 214 2.32 -1.26 7.47
C ARG A 214 1.10 -1.36 8.38
N VAL A 215 1.13 -2.35 9.24
CA VAL A 215 0.20 -2.58 10.34
C VAL A 215 0.76 -1.89 11.57
N ASP A 216 0.09 -0.85 12.07
CA ASP A 216 0.41 -0.28 13.38
C ASP A 216 -0.18 -1.17 14.49
N GLY A 217 0.69 -1.77 15.30
CA GLY A 217 0.32 -2.64 16.41
C GLY A 217 -0.20 -1.87 17.64
N ARG A 218 -0.01 -0.55 17.69
CA ARG A 218 -0.56 0.30 18.75
C ARG A 218 -2.07 0.26 18.73
N SER A 219 -2.65 0.25 19.92
CA SER A 219 -4.10 0.34 20.07
C SER A 219 -4.63 1.64 19.46
N TYR A 220 -5.91 1.65 19.08
CA TYR A 220 -6.55 2.89 18.64
C TYR A 220 -6.45 3.98 19.71
N ALA A 221 -6.51 3.64 21.01
CA ALA A 221 -6.34 4.57 22.12
C ALA A 221 -4.95 5.25 22.15
N GLU A 222 -3.85 4.50 22.00
CA GLU A 222 -2.49 5.06 21.95
C GLU A 222 -2.25 5.96 20.73
N ARG A 223 -3.02 5.75 19.67
CA ARG A 223 -3.01 6.58 18.45
C ARG A 223 -3.97 7.77 18.54
N GLY A 224 -4.76 7.89 19.62
CA GLY A 224 -5.79 8.92 19.76
C GLY A 224 -7.02 8.70 18.88
N ILE A 225 -7.21 7.50 18.33
CA ILE A 225 -8.34 7.12 17.47
C ILE A 225 -9.44 6.53 18.34
N ASP A 226 -10.63 7.12 18.31
CA ASP A 226 -11.78 6.65 19.09
C ASP A 226 -12.57 5.54 18.38
N LEU A 227 -11.93 4.39 18.17
CA LEU A 227 -12.57 3.18 17.66
C LEU A 227 -12.30 2.00 18.58
N VAL A 228 -13.25 1.07 18.63
CA VAL A 228 -13.05 -0.25 19.24
C VAL A 228 -12.37 -1.18 18.25
N PRO A 229 -11.28 -1.84 18.62
CA PRO A 229 -10.71 -2.89 17.80
C PRO A 229 -11.73 -4.01 17.54
N THR A 230 -12.01 -4.32 16.27
CA THR A 230 -12.95 -5.40 15.91
C THR A 230 -12.33 -6.78 16.12
N THR A 231 -13.10 -7.75 16.65
CA THR A 231 -12.65 -9.14 16.81
C THR A 231 -12.75 -9.90 15.48
N HIS A 232 -11.72 -10.62 15.06
CA HIS A 232 -11.82 -11.48 13.88
C HIS A 232 -12.79 -12.65 14.16
N ILE A 233 -13.65 -12.92 13.16
CA ILE A 233 -14.51 -14.10 13.15
C ILE A 233 -13.81 -15.19 12.32
N GLY A 234 -13.43 -16.28 12.98
CA GLY A 234 -12.99 -17.50 12.31
C GLY A 234 -14.10 -18.16 11.50
N VAL A 235 -13.72 -18.91 10.45
CA VAL A 235 -14.65 -19.61 9.55
C VAL A 235 -15.57 -20.62 10.23
N GLY A 236 -15.17 -21.20 11.37
CA GLY A 236 -16.00 -22.14 12.15
C GLY A 236 -17.30 -21.50 12.66
N ALA A 237 -17.24 -20.23 13.09
CA ALA A 237 -18.43 -19.50 13.50
C ALA A 237 -19.38 -19.25 12.29
N LYS A 238 -18.86 -18.80 11.15
CA LYS A 238 -19.68 -18.60 9.94
C LYS A 238 -20.21 -19.91 9.34
N ALA A 239 -19.57 -21.05 9.61
CA ALA A 239 -20.00 -22.37 9.16
C ALA A 239 -21.13 -22.92 10.05
N ILE A 240 -21.02 -22.76 11.38
CA ILE A 240 -22.09 -23.11 12.33
C ILE A 240 -23.34 -22.28 12.06
N GLN A 241 -23.21 -20.97 11.79
CA GLN A 241 -24.34 -20.12 11.37
C GLN A 241 -25.01 -20.63 10.08
N ARG A 242 -24.22 -21.01 9.07
CA ARG A 242 -24.73 -21.58 7.81
C ARG A 242 -25.42 -22.94 7.99
N LYS A 243 -24.94 -23.75 8.94
CA LYS A 243 -25.55 -25.03 9.30
C LYS A 243 -26.87 -24.82 10.07
N SER A 244 -26.87 -23.92 11.05
CA SER A 244 -28.04 -23.50 11.82
C SER A 244 -29.16 -22.94 10.94
N ALA A 245 -28.82 -22.08 9.97
CA ALA A 245 -29.76 -21.52 9.00
C ALA A 245 -30.33 -22.58 8.02
N ARG A 246 -29.59 -23.66 7.73
CA ARG A 246 -30.09 -24.80 6.93
C ARG A 246 -30.97 -25.76 7.74
N GLU A 247 -30.77 -25.84 9.05
CA GLU A 247 -31.49 -26.72 9.98
C GLU A 247 -32.65 -26.02 10.72
N GLY A 248 -32.94 -24.75 10.39
CA GLY A 248 -34.10 -24.02 10.90
C GLY A 248 -34.05 -23.61 12.38
N HIS A 249 -32.88 -23.72 13.04
CA HIS A 249 -32.67 -23.24 14.41
C HIS A 249 -31.81 -21.97 14.39
N GLU A 250 -32.13 -20.95 15.20
CA GLU A 250 -31.26 -19.80 15.43
C GLU A 250 -30.27 -20.10 16.57
N MET A 251 -29.10 -20.64 16.24
CA MET A 251 -27.96 -20.60 17.16
C MET A 251 -27.15 -19.34 16.87
N SER A 252 -27.42 -18.30 17.66
CA SER A 252 -26.59 -17.10 17.73
C SER A 252 -25.19 -17.49 18.21
N LEU A 253 -24.17 -17.11 17.44
CA LEU A 253 -22.79 -17.22 17.89
C LEU A 253 -22.39 -15.86 18.44
N GLU A 254 -22.28 -15.80 19.77
CA GLU A 254 -21.87 -14.62 20.55
C GLU A 254 -20.68 -13.85 19.94
N ARG A 255 -19.74 -14.53 19.27
CA ARG A 255 -18.56 -13.92 18.62
C ARG A 255 -18.87 -13.21 17.29
N ILE A 256 -19.84 -13.68 16.52
CA ILE A 256 -20.32 -12.99 15.29
C ILE A 256 -21.13 -11.77 15.69
N GLU A 257 -22.02 -11.95 16.66
CA GLU A 257 -22.76 -10.86 17.27
C GLU A 257 -21.84 -9.81 17.88
N LEU A 258 -20.74 -10.22 18.52
CA LEU A 258 -19.74 -9.29 19.07
C LEU A 258 -18.97 -8.54 17.98
N LEU A 259 -18.61 -9.16 16.84
CA LEU A 259 -18.02 -8.41 15.72
C LEU A 259 -19.04 -7.48 15.09
N GLU A 260 -20.25 -7.94 14.82
CA GLU A 260 -21.32 -7.08 14.31
C GLU A 260 -21.62 -5.96 15.29
N ALA A 261 -21.63 -6.24 16.60
CA ALA A 261 -21.78 -5.26 17.65
C ALA A 261 -20.61 -4.27 17.67
N ARG A 262 -19.36 -4.71 17.48
CA ARG A 262 -18.19 -3.82 17.38
C ARG A 262 -18.13 -3.04 16.06
N ARG A 263 -18.55 -3.62 14.94
CA ARG A 263 -18.71 -2.89 13.66
C ARG A 263 -19.85 -1.89 13.77
N LYS A 264 -20.98 -2.26 14.38
CA LYS A 264 -22.10 -1.38 14.72
C LYS A 264 -21.68 -0.31 15.72
N GLU A 265 -20.83 -0.63 16.69
CA GLU A 265 -20.30 0.30 17.68
C GLU A 265 -19.34 1.28 17.01
N ASN A 266 -18.40 0.81 16.19
CA ASN A 266 -17.53 1.67 15.40
C ASN A 266 -18.30 2.52 14.40
N ALA A 267 -19.26 1.94 13.69
CA ALA A 267 -20.16 2.67 12.83
C ALA A 267 -20.95 3.70 13.66
N SER A 268 -21.39 3.37 14.87
CA SER A 268 -22.04 4.30 15.81
C SER A 268 -21.09 5.40 16.28
N ARG A 269 -19.84 5.09 16.60
CA ARG A 269 -18.80 6.06 16.96
C ARG A 269 -18.49 6.99 15.81
N ILE A 270 -18.37 6.47 14.58
CA ILE A 270 -18.20 7.25 13.35
C ILE A 270 -19.47 8.08 13.07
N LEU A 271 -20.66 7.54 13.32
CA LEU A 271 -21.92 8.29 13.20
C LEU A 271 -22.04 9.40 14.25
N LYS A 272 -21.51 9.19 15.45
CA LYS A 272 -21.47 10.19 16.52
C LYS A 272 -20.41 11.26 16.23
N ARG A 273 -19.20 10.84 15.86
CA ARG A 273 -18.02 11.65 15.57
C ARG A 273 -17.36 11.22 14.25
N PRO A 274 -17.85 11.73 13.10
CA PRO A 274 -17.30 11.38 11.79
C PRO A 274 -15.81 11.76 11.62
N GLU A 275 -15.32 12.70 12.42
CA GLU A 275 -13.94 13.20 12.42
C GLU A 275 -12.88 12.12 12.67
N ILE A 276 -13.25 10.99 13.28
CA ILE A 276 -12.34 9.84 13.46
C ILE A 276 -11.72 9.39 12.14
N VAL A 277 -12.45 9.51 11.03
CA VAL A 277 -11.93 9.18 9.69
C VAL A 277 -10.85 10.17 9.25
N LEU A 278 -10.99 11.45 9.63
CA LEU A 278 -9.99 12.49 9.39
C LEU A 278 -8.70 12.22 10.18
N ASP A 279 -8.82 11.75 11.43
CA ASP A 279 -7.67 11.39 12.26
C ASP A 279 -6.84 10.25 11.62
N ILE A 280 -7.51 9.26 11.01
CA ILE A 280 -6.84 8.16 10.31
C ILE A 280 -6.13 8.67 9.05
N VAL A 281 -6.82 9.37 8.15
CA VAL A 281 -6.23 9.81 6.87
C VAL A 281 -5.10 10.82 7.06
N SER A 282 -5.24 11.71 8.04
CA SER A 282 -4.25 12.78 8.32
C SER A 282 -2.97 12.29 8.99
N SER A 283 -2.94 11.04 9.46
CA SER A 283 -1.71 10.42 9.96
C SER A 283 -0.71 10.09 8.85
N GLU A 284 -1.21 9.79 7.64
CA GLU A 284 -0.38 9.40 6.49
C GLU A 284 -0.27 10.49 5.43
N LYS A 285 -1.23 11.42 5.38
CA LYS A 285 -1.35 12.42 4.32
C LYS A 285 -1.66 13.82 4.86
N SER A 286 -0.87 14.82 4.47
CA SER A 286 -1.18 16.23 4.78
C SER A 286 -2.36 16.76 3.95
N VAL A 287 -2.48 16.24 2.73
CA VAL A 287 -3.53 16.57 1.77
C VAL A 287 -4.12 15.26 1.25
N PHE A 288 -5.45 15.15 1.27
CA PHE A 288 -6.19 13.97 0.89
C PHE A 288 -7.38 14.33 -0.01
N ASP A 289 -7.95 13.32 -0.66
CA ASP A 289 -9.15 13.46 -1.48
C ASP A 289 -10.30 12.58 -0.98
N GLU A 290 -11.46 12.66 -1.66
CA GLU A 290 -12.65 11.87 -1.29
C GLU A 290 -12.42 10.36 -1.35
N ARG A 291 -11.51 9.87 -2.20
CA ARG A 291 -11.23 8.43 -2.33
C ARG A 291 -10.51 7.90 -1.09
N ASP A 292 -9.62 8.70 -0.52
CA ASP A 292 -8.90 8.32 0.70
C ASP A 292 -9.87 8.14 1.88
N ILE A 293 -10.85 9.04 2.02
CA ILE A 293 -11.93 8.93 3.02
C ILE A 293 -12.81 7.71 2.73
N ALA A 294 -13.24 7.53 1.48
CA ALA A 294 -14.08 6.42 1.05
C ALA A 294 -13.45 5.06 1.37
N LYS A 295 -12.14 4.91 1.13
CA LYS A 295 -11.39 3.68 1.44
C LYS A 295 -11.46 3.32 2.93
N ILE A 296 -11.39 4.32 3.82
CA ILE A 296 -11.47 4.10 5.26
C ILE A 296 -12.90 3.79 5.69
N LEU A 297 -13.90 4.52 5.19
CA LEU A 297 -15.31 4.29 5.52
C LEU A 297 -15.83 2.91 5.10
N HIS A 298 -15.42 2.43 3.93
CA HIS A 298 -15.79 1.10 3.43
C HIS A 298 -15.37 -0.05 4.36
N ARG A 299 -14.43 0.20 5.29
CA ARG A 299 -14.05 -0.79 6.31
C ARG A 299 -15.15 -1.00 7.38
N TYR A 300 -15.95 0.03 7.64
CA TYR A 300 -16.89 0.05 8.78
C TYR A 300 -18.35 0.17 8.37
N VAL A 301 -18.65 0.69 7.17
CA VAL A 301 -20.01 1.00 6.73
C VAL A 301 -20.30 0.33 5.38
N ASP A 302 -21.28 -0.58 5.39
CA ASP A 302 -21.69 -1.34 4.20
C ASP A 302 -22.96 -0.76 3.55
N ASP A 303 -23.78 -0.01 4.30
CA ASP A 303 -25.00 0.62 3.80
C ASP A 303 -24.69 1.85 2.94
N ALA A 304 -25.21 1.87 1.71
CA ALA A 304 -24.92 2.92 0.73
C ALA A 304 -25.45 4.29 1.17
N VAL A 305 -26.62 4.34 1.82
CA VAL A 305 -27.23 5.60 2.26
C VAL A 305 -26.41 6.22 3.39
N THR A 306 -26.11 5.43 4.42
CA THR A 306 -25.29 5.81 5.57
C THR A 306 -23.88 6.19 5.13
N PHE A 307 -23.30 5.44 4.19
CA PHE A 307 -21.99 5.75 3.62
C PHE A 307 -21.98 7.12 2.96
N GLN A 308 -22.97 7.42 2.11
CA GLN A 308 -23.07 8.73 1.47
C GLN A 308 -23.30 9.82 2.53
N GLN A 309 -24.20 9.62 3.49
CA GLN A 309 -24.46 10.55 4.60
C GLN A 309 -23.19 10.86 5.41
N LEU A 310 -22.38 9.85 5.72
CA LEU A 310 -21.11 10.04 6.43
C LEU A 310 -20.07 10.77 5.58
N MET A 311 -19.95 10.42 4.29
CA MET A 311 -19.12 11.19 3.36
C MET A 311 -19.49 12.67 3.38
N VAL A 312 -20.78 13.00 3.37
CA VAL A 312 -21.26 14.38 3.51
C VAL A 312 -20.78 15.01 4.81
N ARG A 313 -21.08 14.35 5.93
CA ARG A 313 -20.81 14.89 7.27
C ARG A 313 -19.33 15.10 7.52
N ILE A 314 -18.49 14.19 7.04
CA ILE A 314 -17.03 14.29 7.15
C ILE A 314 -16.52 15.47 6.33
N LEU A 315 -16.91 15.57 5.05
CA LEU A 315 -16.49 16.67 4.18
C LEU A 315 -17.06 18.03 4.59
N GLN A 316 -18.17 18.06 5.32
CA GLN A 316 -18.77 19.27 5.89
C GLN A 316 -18.30 19.57 7.32
N SER A 317 -17.51 18.69 7.93
CA SER A 317 -16.97 18.89 9.26
C SER A 317 -16.08 20.14 9.28
N PRO A 318 -16.13 20.97 10.33
CA PRO A 318 -15.24 22.12 10.46
C PRO A 318 -13.76 21.71 10.57
N GLU A 319 -13.46 20.44 10.86
CA GLU A 319 -12.09 19.93 10.86
C GLU A 319 -11.58 19.60 9.44
N ALA A 320 -12.46 19.38 8.46
CA ALA A 320 -12.10 19.15 7.06
C ALA A 320 -12.14 20.47 6.27
N LEU A 321 -10.99 20.89 5.76
CA LEU A 321 -10.84 22.15 5.04
C LEU A 321 -10.48 21.86 3.59
N ARG A 322 -11.33 22.31 2.68
CA ARG A 322 -11.03 22.26 1.24
C ARG A 322 -10.04 23.37 0.89
N ILE A 323 -8.92 22.96 0.30
CA ILE A 323 -7.84 23.87 -0.12
C ILE A 323 -7.77 24.03 -1.63
N GLU A 324 -8.34 23.07 -2.38
CA GLU A 324 -8.48 23.16 -3.83
C GLU A 324 -9.81 22.54 -4.29
N ARG A 325 -10.39 23.09 -5.36
CA ARG A 325 -11.59 22.56 -6.02
C ARG A 325 -11.19 21.55 -7.08
N ASP A 326 -12.16 20.74 -7.50
CA ASP A 326 -12.01 19.96 -8.73
C ASP A 326 -11.57 20.91 -9.85
N GLY A 327 -10.49 20.56 -10.53
CA GLY A 327 -9.88 21.32 -11.62
C GLY A 327 -9.45 20.39 -12.75
N ILE A 328 -8.76 20.96 -13.73
CA ILE A 328 -8.00 20.20 -14.72
C ILE A 328 -6.59 20.76 -14.73
N ASP A 329 -5.62 19.86 -14.77
CA ASP A 329 -4.23 20.22 -14.88
C ASP A 329 -3.92 20.66 -16.31
N LEU A 330 -3.45 21.90 -16.50
CA LEU A 330 -3.17 22.45 -17.83
C LEU A 330 -2.11 21.64 -18.58
N ALA A 331 -1.12 21.10 -17.88
CA ALA A 331 0.00 20.40 -18.51
C ALA A 331 -0.37 18.98 -18.99
N THR A 332 -1.20 18.27 -18.23
CA THR A 332 -1.50 16.85 -18.46
C THR A 332 -2.92 16.61 -18.95
N GLY A 333 -3.83 17.57 -18.79
CA GLY A 333 -5.26 17.40 -19.04
C GLY A 333 -5.97 16.52 -18.02
N ALA A 334 -5.25 16.05 -17.01
CA ALA A 334 -5.78 15.19 -15.97
C ALA A 334 -6.72 15.96 -15.04
N ARG A 335 -7.81 15.30 -14.63
CA ARG A 335 -8.72 15.83 -13.62
C ARG A 335 -8.01 15.96 -12.27
N ILE A 336 -7.91 17.19 -11.79
CA ILE A 336 -7.52 17.50 -10.41
C ILE A 336 -8.77 17.29 -9.55
N ARG A 337 -8.65 16.46 -8.51
CA ARG A 337 -9.73 16.24 -7.54
C ARG A 337 -9.63 17.29 -6.46
N SER A 338 -10.77 17.65 -5.88
CA SER A 338 -10.84 18.51 -4.71
C SER A 338 -9.88 18.00 -3.63
N ARG A 339 -9.04 18.91 -3.16
CA ARG A 339 -8.02 18.64 -2.15
C ARG A 339 -8.50 19.14 -0.81
N TYR A 340 -8.37 18.29 0.18
CA TYR A 340 -8.78 18.52 1.55
C TYR A 340 -7.58 18.36 2.47
N THR A 341 -7.60 19.09 3.57
CA THR A 341 -6.67 18.93 4.70
C THR A 341 -7.44 19.06 6.01
N THR A 342 -6.75 18.81 7.13
CA THR A 342 -7.33 19.05 8.45
C THR A 342 -6.95 20.43 8.99
N ARG A 343 -7.79 20.96 9.88
CA ARG A 343 -7.52 22.21 10.60
C ARG A 343 -6.21 22.17 11.39
N GLU A 344 -5.85 21.01 11.94
CA GLU A 344 -4.58 20.79 12.63
C GLU A 344 -3.40 20.92 11.66
N LEU A 345 -3.40 20.18 10.55
CA LEU A 345 -2.29 20.13 9.61
C LEU A 345 -2.01 21.48 8.95
N ILE A 346 -3.04 22.18 8.47
CA ILE A 346 -2.85 23.51 7.87
C ILE A 346 -2.26 24.51 8.88
N ARG A 347 -2.61 24.41 10.17
CA ARG A 347 -2.02 25.26 11.23
C ARG A 347 -0.57 24.92 11.46
N ILE A 348 -0.25 23.64 11.59
CA ILE A 348 1.12 23.16 11.85
C ILE A 348 2.03 23.60 10.71
N GLU A 349 1.64 23.33 9.45
CA GLU A 349 2.45 23.65 8.29
C GLU A 349 2.57 25.16 8.07
N ALA A 350 1.48 25.93 8.22
CA ALA A 350 1.55 27.38 8.11
C ALA A 350 2.36 28.03 9.23
N LYS A 351 2.27 27.53 10.48
CA LYS A 351 3.08 28.01 11.61
C LYS A 351 4.56 27.72 11.36
N MET A 352 4.88 26.49 10.93
CA MET A 352 6.24 26.08 10.57
C MET A 352 6.81 26.98 9.46
N ALA A 353 6.06 27.21 8.38
CA ALA A 353 6.48 28.09 7.29
C ALA A 353 6.72 29.53 7.77
N LYS A 354 5.81 30.08 8.59
CA LYS A 354 5.94 31.42 9.16
C LYS A 354 7.16 31.53 10.08
N GLN A 355 7.39 30.56 10.96
CA GLN A 355 8.54 30.53 11.85
C GLN A 355 9.85 30.40 11.07
N SER A 356 9.88 29.57 10.02
CA SER A 356 11.04 29.42 9.16
C SER A 356 11.37 30.73 8.44
N LEU A 357 10.38 31.42 7.86
CA LEU A 357 10.58 32.73 7.24
C LEU A 357 10.99 33.80 8.27
N TRP A 358 10.45 33.73 9.49
CA TRP A 358 10.87 34.64 10.56
C TRP A 358 12.33 34.39 10.96
N LEU A 359 12.75 33.12 11.08
CA LEU A 359 14.14 32.76 11.41
C LEU A 359 15.11 33.21 10.31
N SER A 360 14.72 33.15 9.03
CA SER A 360 15.61 33.54 7.93
C SER A 360 15.87 35.06 7.89
N GLN A 361 14.99 35.84 8.51
CA GLN A 361 15.11 37.30 8.63
C GLN A 361 15.81 37.74 9.93
N ARG A 362 16.19 36.81 10.82
CA ARG A 362 16.81 37.13 12.11
C ARG A 362 18.30 36.87 12.06
N THR A 363 19.08 37.87 12.45
CA THR A 363 20.54 37.84 12.39
C THR A 363 21.12 37.67 13.80
N SER A 364 21.98 36.68 14.00
CA SER A 364 22.61 36.42 15.32
C SER A 364 23.75 35.41 15.31
N HIS A 365 23.88 34.58 14.26
CA HIS A 365 24.79 33.45 14.24
C HIS A 365 25.89 33.58 13.16
N GLY A 366 26.22 34.82 12.80
CA GLY A 366 27.20 35.10 11.75
C GLY A 366 28.61 34.80 12.21
N VAL A 367 29.37 34.06 11.38
CA VAL A 367 30.79 33.82 11.61
C VAL A 367 31.60 34.98 11.02
N ARG A 368 32.59 35.49 11.77
CA ARG A 368 33.46 36.57 11.28
C ARG A 368 34.27 36.12 10.06
N GLN A 369 34.37 36.97 9.04
CA GLN A 369 35.07 36.64 7.79
C GLN A 369 36.49 36.09 8.01
N LYS A 370 37.26 36.69 8.92
CA LYS A 370 38.62 36.21 9.25
C LYS A 370 38.66 34.75 9.74
N VAL A 371 37.65 34.31 10.48
CA VAL A 371 37.53 32.92 10.95
C VAL A 371 37.16 32.01 9.79
N LEU A 372 36.20 32.44 8.97
CA LEU A 372 35.78 31.71 7.78
C LEU A 372 36.94 31.52 6.79
N ASP A 373 37.66 32.58 6.45
CA ASP A 373 38.81 32.52 5.54
C ASP A 373 39.90 31.57 6.06
N SER A 374 40.14 31.58 7.38
CA SER A 374 41.09 30.66 8.02
C SER A 374 40.67 29.20 7.87
N VAL A 375 39.38 28.90 7.99
CA VAL A 375 38.84 27.55 7.80
C VAL A 375 38.88 27.16 6.32
N LEU A 376 38.41 28.02 5.42
CA LEU A 376 38.43 27.76 3.97
C LEU A 376 39.85 27.54 3.44
N ALA A 377 40.85 28.24 3.98
CA ALA A 377 42.25 28.00 3.65
C ALA A 377 42.76 26.61 4.08
N ARG A 378 42.27 26.05 5.19
CA ARG A 378 42.59 24.68 5.64
C ARG A 378 41.89 23.62 4.79
N HIS A 379 40.77 23.96 4.17
CA HIS A 379 39.98 23.09 3.30
C HIS A 379 40.12 23.49 1.82
N ALA A 380 41.34 23.64 1.34
CA ALA A 380 41.63 24.14 -0.02
C ALA A 380 40.99 23.31 -1.15
N GLN A 381 40.69 22.02 -0.91
CA GLN A 381 40.09 21.10 -1.88
C GLN A 381 38.58 21.26 -2.08
N LEU A 382 37.91 22.14 -1.33
CA LEU A 382 36.47 22.40 -1.48
C LEU A 382 36.17 23.02 -2.84
N SER A 383 35.12 22.53 -3.50
CA SER A 383 34.62 23.12 -4.75
C SER A 383 33.99 24.50 -4.52
N GLN A 384 33.82 25.28 -5.59
CA GLN A 384 33.19 26.60 -5.48
C GLN A 384 31.76 26.52 -4.95
N GLU A 385 30.96 25.54 -5.39
CA GLU A 385 29.60 25.30 -4.87
C GLU A 385 29.62 24.99 -3.37
N GLN A 386 30.57 24.17 -2.91
CA GLN A 386 30.74 23.86 -1.49
C GLN A 386 31.13 25.08 -0.67
N ARG A 387 32.02 25.94 -1.18
CA ARG A 387 32.40 27.20 -0.51
C ARG A 387 31.22 28.15 -0.37
N VAL A 388 30.45 28.33 -1.45
CA VAL A 388 29.22 29.14 -1.43
C VAL A 388 28.20 28.55 -0.45
N ALA A 389 28.06 27.23 -0.38
CA ALA A 389 27.18 26.59 0.59
C ALA A 389 27.67 26.79 2.04
N ILE A 390 28.98 26.77 2.30
CA ILE A 390 29.55 27.07 3.63
C ILE A 390 29.23 28.52 3.99
N GLU A 391 29.55 29.47 3.10
CA GLU A 391 29.25 30.90 3.27
C GLU A 391 27.76 31.11 3.59
N HIS A 392 26.87 30.44 2.86
CA HIS A 392 25.43 30.50 3.10
C HIS A 392 25.02 29.97 4.48
N VAL A 393 25.57 28.82 4.92
CA VAL A 393 25.19 28.26 6.23
C VAL A 393 25.83 28.99 7.40
N VAL A 394 27.04 29.55 7.27
CA VAL A 394 27.70 30.30 8.35
C VAL A 394 27.28 31.77 8.43
N ASP A 395 26.41 32.20 7.52
CA ASP A 395 25.82 33.54 7.50
C ASP A 395 24.97 33.83 8.75
N GLU A 396 24.61 35.09 8.94
CA GLU A 396 23.99 35.60 10.16
C GLU A 396 22.58 35.08 10.45
N ALA A 397 21.85 34.61 9.43
CA ALA A 397 20.48 34.11 9.52
C ALA A 397 20.33 32.94 10.50
N ARG A 398 19.22 32.88 11.27
CA ARG A 398 18.96 31.79 12.23
C ARG A 398 18.45 30.49 11.60
N ILE A 399 18.14 30.49 10.31
CA ILE A 399 17.88 29.26 9.58
C ILE A 399 18.59 29.32 8.23
N ALA A 400 19.18 28.20 7.83
CA ALA A 400 19.76 28.03 6.51
C ALA A 400 19.41 26.64 5.97
N ALA A 401 19.32 26.50 4.65
CA ALA A 401 19.07 25.22 4.02
C ALA A 401 20.07 24.94 2.91
N VAL A 402 20.47 23.67 2.81
CA VAL A 402 21.31 23.17 1.73
C VAL A 402 20.61 22.01 1.06
N VAL A 403 20.37 22.16 -0.24
CA VAL A 403 19.88 21.08 -1.10
C VAL A 403 21.09 20.49 -1.81
N GLY A 404 21.45 19.25 -1.49
CA GLY A 404 22.59 18.59 -2.13
C GLY A 404 22.20 17.28 -2.77
N ARG A 405 22.50 17.13 -4.06
CA ARG A 405 22.27 15.88 -4.80
C ARG A 405 23.01 14.70 -4.18
N ALA A 406 22.55 13.50 -4.47
CA ALA A 406 23.14 12.29 -3.92
C ALA A 406 24.61 12.15 -4.37
N GLY A 407 25.55 12.37 -3.45
CA GLY A 407 26.99 12.32 -3.74
C GLY A 407 27.66 13.68 -4.00
N ALA A 408 27.01 14.80 -3.67
CA ALA A 408 27.55 16.15 -3.87
C ALA A 408 28.55 16.63 -2.77
N GLY A 409 28.92 15.76 -1.82
CA GLY A 409 29.88 16.12 -0.75
C GLY A 409 29.29 16.94 0.41
N LYS A 410 28.00 16.74 0.74
CA LYS A 410 27.31 17.40 1.86
C LYS A 410 28.08 17.27 3.18
N THR A 411 28.62 16.10 3.49
CA THR A 411 29.34 15.88 4.74
C THR A 411 30.69 16.59 4.81
N THR A 412 31.42 16.68 3.69
CA THR A 412 32.65 17.46 3.57
C THR A 412 32.40 18.94 3.84
N MET A 413 31.32 19.48 3.26
CA MET A 413 30.87 20.84 3.54
C MET A 413 30.54 21.03 5.03
N MET A 414 29.83 20.06 5.62
CA MET A 414 29.42 20.16 7.02
C MET A 414 30.58 20.12 8.00
N LYS A 415 31.65 19.38 7.68
CA LYS A 415 32.88 19.37 8.48
C LYS A 415 33.50 20.77 8.58
N ALA A 416 33.64 21.46 7.44
CA ALA A 416 34.20 22.81 7.40
C ALA A 416 33.27 23.83 8.09
N ALA A 417 31.96 23.74 7.87
CA ALA A 417 30.98 24.61 8.54
C ALA A 417 31.00 24.42 10.07
N ARG A 418 31.09 23.17 10.56
CA ARG A 418 31.26 22.86 11.99
C ARG A 418 32.48 23.55 12.58
N GLU A 419 33.65 23.42 11.92
CA GLU A 419 34.88 24.06 12.38
C GLU A 419 34.75 25.59 12.46
N ALA A 420 34.09 26.21 11.47
CA ALA A 420 33.83 27.64 11.47
C ALA A 420 32.91 28.07 12.64
N TRP A 421 31.84 27.31 12.92
CA TRP A 421 30.94 27.58 14.05
C TRP A 421 31.61 27.39 15.41
N GLU A 422 32.38 26.33 15.60
CA GLU A 422 33.09 26.06 16.85
C GLU A 422 34.15 27.12 17.14
N LEU A 423 34.91 27.55 16.12
CA LEU A 423 35.87 28.66 16.25
C LEU A 423 35.18 30.00 16.55
N ALA A 424 33.92 30.16 16.14
CA ALA A 424 33.09 31.30 16.48
C ALA A 424 32.44 31.19 17.88
N GLY A 425 32.62 30.07 18.59
CA GLY A 425 32.12 29.85 19.95
C GLY A 425 30.74 29.22 20.04
N TYR A 426 30.21 28.66 18.94
CA TYR A 426 28.93 27.95 18.95
C TYR A 426 29.08 26.47 19.27
N ARG A 427 28.10 25.93 19.99
CA ARG A 427 27.91 24.50 20.18
C ARG A 427 27.18 23.91 18.97
N VAL A 428 27.79 22.98 18.26
CA VAL A 428 27.19 22.33 17.10
C VAL A 428 26.66 20.94 17.49
N VAL A 429 25.38 20.67 17.23
CA VAL A 429 24.74 19.37 17.47
C VAL A 429 23.89 18.97 16.27
N GLY A 430 23.73 17.66 16.09
CA GLY A 430 23.09 17.09 14.92
C GLY A 430 21.84 16.26 15.21
N ALA A 431 20.96 16.19 14.23
CA ALA A 431 19.82 15.30 14.21
C ALA A 431 19.60 14.68 12.83
N ALA A 432 19.05 13.47 12.80
CA ALA A 432 18.52 12.85 11.58
C ALA A 432 17.32 11.95 11.90
N LEU A 433 16.53 11.59 10.89
CA LEU A 433 15.44 10.62 11.07
C LEU A 433 15.98 9.21 11.37
N ALA A 434 16.98 8.78 10.60
CA ALA A 434 17.58 7.46 10.70
C ALA A 434 18.86 7.48 11.56
N GLY A 435 19.04 6.46 12.42
CA GLY A 435 20.22 6.35 13.27
C GLY A 435 21.55 6.24 12.51
N LYS A 436 21.53 5.72 11.27
CA LYS A 436 22.69 5.66 10.37
C LYS A 436 23.12 7.04 9.88
N ALA A 437 22.17 7.91 9.53
CA ALA A 437 22.46 9.28 9.10
C ALA A 437 23.01 10.12 10.27
N ALA A 438 22.42 9.99 11.46
CA ALA A 438 22.92 10.66 12.66
C ALA A 438 24.38 10.25 12.99
N GLU A 439 24.74 8.98 12.78
CA GLU A 439 26.12 8.50 12.93
C GLU A 439 27.05 8.98 11.80
N GLY A 440 26.55 9.01 10.56
CA GLY A 440 27.30 9.57 9.43
C GLY A 440 27.72 11.00 9.71
N LEU A 441 26.82 11.81 10.27
CA LEU A 441 27.13 13.18 10.69
C LEU A 441 28.26 13.25 11.72
N GLU A 442 28.28 12.33 12.69
CA GLU A 442 29.32 12.27 13.72
C GLU A 442 30.66 11.78 13.17
N LYS A 443 30.65 10.73 12.35
CA LYS A 443 31.87 10.12 11.80
C LYS A 443 32.51 10.95 10.70
N GLU A 444 31.73 11.46 9.77
CA GLU A 444 32.24 12.13 8.57
C GLU A 444 32.38 13.64 8.77
N ALA A 445 31.47 14.29 9.51
CA ALA A 445 31.50 15.74 9.77
C ALA A 445 31.97 16.13 11.17
N GLY A 446 32.08 15.18 12.11
CA GLY A 446 32.48 15.46 13.50
C GLY A 446 31.37 16.11 14.34
N ILE A 447 30.11 16.07 13.90
CA ILE A 447 28.99 16.70 14.62
C ILE A 447 28.25 15.63 15.43
N VAL A 448 28.17 15.80 16.75
CA VAL A 448 27.46 14.86 17.63
C VAL A 448 25.98 14.78 17.26
N GLY A 449 25.56 13.65 16.66
CA GLY A 449 24.24 13.45 16.09
C GLY A 449 23.36 12.47 16.89
N ARG A 450 22.04 12.71 16.94
CA ARG A 450 21.04 11.75 17.47
C ARG A 450 19.83 11.63 16.56
N THR A 451 18.98 10.64 16.80
CA THR A 451 17.69 10.58 16.09
C THR A 451 16.74 11.68 16.58
N LEU A 452 15.86 12.17 15.71
CA LEU A 452 14.85 13.18 16.09
C LEU A 452 13.96 12.70 17.25
N ALA A 453 13.55 11.43 17.25
CA ALA A 453 12.79 10.83 18.36
C ALA A 453 13.56 10.87 19.69
N SER A 454 14.89 10.68 19.66
CA SER A 454 15.72 10.78 20.86
C SER A 454 15.80 12.22 21.37
N TRP A 455 15.83 13.22 20.48
CA TRP A 455 15.79 14.63 20.85
C TRP A 455 14.45 15.01 21.49
N GLU A 456 13.34 14.61 20.88
CA GLU A 456 11.99 14.86 21.42
C GLU A 456 11.81 14.32 22.84
N LEU A 457 12.28 13.09 23.10
CA LEU A 457 12.21 12.48 24.42
C LEU A 457 13.03 13.29 25.45
N ARG A 458 14.23 13.72 25.07
CA ARG A 458 15.12 14.49 25.96
C ARG A 458 14.57 15.88 26.25
N TRP A 459 14.04 16.57 25.26
CA TRP A 459 13.38 17.86 25.46
C TRP A 459 12.16 17.76 26.37
N LYS A 460 11.35 16.70 26.23
CA LYS A 460 10.23 16.41 27.17
C LYS A 460 10.70 16.17 28.61
N GLN A 461 11.92 15.66 28.79
CA GLN A 461 12.55 15.44 30.09
C GLN A 461 13.38 16.66 30.58
N GLY A 462 13.39 17.77 29.84
CA GLY A 462 14.20 18.95 30.16
C GLY A 462 15.71 18.75 30.01
N ARG A 463 16.15 17.75 29.24
CA ARG A 463 17.57 17.43 28.99
C ARG A 463 18.02 17.94 27.62
N ASP A 464 19.28 18.38 27.55
CA ASP A 464 19.94 18.84 26.32
C ASP A 464 19.09 19.85 25.53
N MET A 465 18.57 20.83 26.26
CA MET A 465 17.82 21.95 25.68
C MET A 465 18.72 22.75 24.74
N LEU A 466 18.11 23.28 23.68
CA LEU A 466 18.77 24.22 22.78
C LEU A 466 18.88 25.60 23.44
N ASP A 467 19.87 26.38 23.04
CA ASP A 467 20.08 27.75 23.49
C ASP A 467 20.57 28.67 22.35
N LYS A 468 20.75 29.96 22.66
CA LYS A 468 21.24 30.99 21.72
C LYS A 468 22.68 30.79 21.22
N SER A 469 23.43 29.86 21.80
CA SER A 469 24.79 29.49 21.41
C SER A 469 24.81 28.15 20.65
N THR A 470 23.66 27.61 20.31
CA THR A 470 23.55 26.30 19.66
C THR A 470 23.26 26.43 18.16
N VAL A 471 24.01 25.68 17.34
CA VAL A 471 23.69 25.38 15.94
C VAL A 471 23.17 23.95 15.87
N PHE A 472 21.90 23.80 15.50
CA PHE A 472 21.22 22.53 15.36
C PHE A 472 21.14 22.13 13.89
N VAL A 473 21.87 21.09 13.49
CA VAL A 473 21.93 20.59 12.11
C VAL A 473 20.98 19.41 11.95
N VAL A 474 20.08 19.45 10.97
CA VAL A 474 19.21 18.32 10.60
C VAL A 474 19.66 17.78 9.26
N ASP A 475 20.21 16.57 9.26
CA ASP A 475 20.63 15.86 8.04
C ASP A 475 19.55 14.90 7.53
N GLU A 476 19.57 14.64 6.23
CA GLU A 476 18.53 13.93 5.48
C GLU A 476 17.12 14.47 5.77
N ALA A 477 17.02 15.81 5.88
CA ALA A 477 15.79 16.53 6.23
C ALA A 477 14.62 16.24 5.27
N GLY A 478 14.91 15.80 4.03
CA GLY A 478 13.91 15.39 3.03
C GLY A 478 12.95 14.29 3.49
N MET A 479 13.37 13.44 4.43
CA MET A 479 12.52 12.36 4.98
C MET A 479 11.69 12.75 6.20
N VAL A 480 11.88 13.97 6.73
CA VAL A 480 11.24 14.40 7.98
C VAL A 480 9.82 14.89 7.70
N ALA A 481 8.84 14.32 8.40
CA ALA A 481 7.42 14.66 8.26
C ALA A 481 7.08 16.04 8.84
N SER A 482 5.96 16.65 8.41
CA SER A 482 5.55 18.00 8.79
C SER A 482 5.42 18.21 10.30
N LYS A 483 4.84 17.23 11.02
CA LYS A 483 4.66 17.32 12.48
C LYS A 483 6.01 17.37 13.21
N GLN A 484 6.92 16.48 12.86
CA GLN A 484 8.23 16.39 13.50
C GLN A 484 9.12 17.58 13.15
N MET A 485 9.11 18.05 11.89
CA MET A 485 9.86 19.25 11.49
C MET A 485 9.33 20.50 12.22
N ALA A 486 8.02 20.65 12.36
CA ALA A 486 7.43 21.77 13.10
C ALA A 486 7.89 21.82 14.56
N LEU A 487 8.03 20.67 15.23
CA LEU A 487 8.57 20.60 16.60
C LEU A 487 10.02 21.10 16.66
N VAL A 488 10.86 20.73 15.69
CA VAL A 488 12.26 21.19 15.63
C VAL A 488 12.35 22.69 15.36
N VAL A 489 11.58 23.19 14.38
CA VAL A 489 11.53 24.63 14.06
C VAL A 489 11.03 25.43 15.27
N GLU A 490 10.02 24.94 15.98
CA GLU A 490 9.53 25.57 17.20
C GLU A 490 10.57 25.57 18.33
N ALA A 491 11.24 24.44 18.57
CA ALA A 491 12.29 24.35 19.58
C ALA A 491 13.44 25.32 19.30
N ALA A 492 13.93 25.40 18.05
CA ALA A 492 14.95 26.35 17.65
C ALA A 492 14.48 27.81 17.78
N THR A 493 13.22 28.09 17.41
CA THR A 493 12.63 29.42 17.54
C THR A 493 12.58 29.88 19.00
N LEU A 494 12.12 29.03 19.92
CA LEU A 494 11.99 29.36 21.34
C LEU A 494 13.35 29.51 22.03
N ALA A 495 14.30 28.64 21.71
CA ALA A 495 15.65 28.68 22.25
C ALA A 495 16.51 29.85 21.72
N GLY A 496 16.12 30.39 20.56
CA GLY A 496 16.94 31.35 19.82
C GLY A 496 18.17 30.71 19.18
N ALA A 497 18.17 29.40 18.96
CA ALA A 497 19.23 28.64 18.30
C ALA A 497 19.21 28.86 16.78
N LYS A 498 20.32 28.53 16.10
CA LYS A 498 20.36 28.42 14.63
C LYS A 498 19.96 27.02 14.19
N LEU A 499 19.14 26.93 13.15
CA LEU A 499 18.71 25.68 12.52
C LEU A 499 19.34 25.55 11.12
N VAL A 500 20.03 24.46 10.84
CA VAL A 500 20.58 24.19 9.50
C VAL A 500 19.93 22.91 8.96
N LEU A 501 19.24 23.01 7.84
CA LEU A 501 18.55 21.88 7.21
C LEU A 501 19.34 21.40 6.00
N VAL A 502 19.75 20.14 5.99
CA VAL A 502 20.53 19.53 4.90
C VAL A 502 19.78 18.32 4.37
N GLY A 503 19.60 18.23 3.06
CA GLY A 503 18.85 17.14 2.47
C GLY A 503 18.75 17.20 0.95
N ASP A 504 17.94 16.29 0.41
CA ASP A 504 17.57 16.24 -1.01
C ASP A 504 16.06 15.97 -1.10
N PRO A 505 15.24 16.94 -1.55
CA PRO A 505 13.79 16.76 -1.61
C PRO A 505 13.36 15.74 -2.67
N GLU A 506 14.26 15.39 -3.60
CA GLU A 506 14.00 14.42 -4.67
C GLU A 506 14.34 12.98 -4.25
N GLN A 507 14.96 12.75 -3.10
CA GLN A 507 15.13 11.40 -2.51
C GLN A 507 13.84 10.88 -1.88
N LEU A 508 13.94 9.85 -1.02
CA LEU A 508 12.79 9.18 -0.41
C LEU A 508 11.92 10.17 0.37
N GLN A 509 10.62 10.06 0.16
CA GLN A 509 9.62 10.89 0.81
C GLN A 509 9.40 10.47 2.27
N PRO A 510 8.90 11.38 3.13
CA PRO A 510 8.48 11.03 4.48
C PRO A 510 7.40 9.95 4.47
N ILE A 511 7.44 9.04 5.45
CA ILE A 511 6.41 8.00 5.63
C ILE A 511 5.09 8.64 6.09
N GLU A 512 5.17 9.47 7.13
CA GLU A 512 4.05 10.22 7.69
C GLU A 512 3.67 11.44 6.83
N ALA A 513 2.66 12.19 7.26
CA ALA A 513 2.09 13.31 6.52
C ALA A 513 3.11 14.45 6.22
N GLY A 514 3.13 14.84 4.94
CA GLY A 514 3.75 16.08 4.43
C GLY A 514 5.21 15.96 4.03
N ALA A 515 5.69 16.94 3.25
CA ALA A 515 7.06 17.09 2.77
C ALA A 515 7.67 18.41 3.29
N ALA A 516 8.00 18.43 4.58
CA ALA A 516 8.33 19.66 5.31
C ALA A 516 9.57 20.38 4.77
N PHE A 517 10.64 19.63 4.48
CA PHE A 517 11.89 20.18 4.00
C PHE A 517 11.73 20.94 2.68
N ARG A 518 11.06 20.34 1.69
CA ARG A 518 10.72 21.02 0.41
C ARG A 518 9.97 22.33 0.68
N ALA A 519 8.94 22.28 1.51
CA ALA A 519 8.12 23.45 1.80
C ALA A 519 8.88 24.59 2.51
N ILE A 520 9.88 24.28 3.34
CA ILE A 520 10.74 25.28 3.98
C ILE A 520 11.73 25.87 2.96
N VAL A 521 12.45 25.00 2.25
CA VAL A 521 13.47 25.34 1.25
C VAL A 521 12.93 26.30 0.19
N ASP A 522 11.73 26.03 -0.34
CA ASP A 522 11.08 26.87 -1.35
C ASP A 522 10.77 28.30 -0.86
N ARG A 523 10.76 28.53 0.46
CA ARG A 523 10.38 29.81 1.09
C ARG A 523 11.56 30.60 1.63
N ILE A 524 12.55 29.93 2.23
CA ILE A 524 13.72 30.61 2.82
C ILE A 524 14.88 30.73 1.83
N GLY A 525 14.80 30.06 0.68
CA GLY A 525 15.93 29.89 -0.24
C GLY A 525 16.88 28.78 0.23
N TYR A 526 17.88 28.48 -0.57
CA TYR A 526 18.86 27.45 -0.24
C TYR A 526 20.15 27.64 -1.04
N ALA A 527 21.25 27.10 -0.52
CA ALA A 527 22.42 26.80 -1.33
C ALA A 527 22.25 25.42 -1.99
N GLU A 528 22.55 25.33 -3.29
CA GLU A 528 22.49 24.07 -4.04
C GLU A 528 23.89 23.48 -4.23
N LEU A 529 24.03 22.19 -3.95
CA LEU A 529 25.19 21.38 -4.34
C LEU A 529 24.74 20.46 -5.47
N GLU A 530 24.97 20.92 -6.70
CA GLU A 530 24.47 20.28 -7.91
C GLU A 530 25.45 19.22 -8.42
N THR A 531 26.76 19.50 -8.32
CA THR A 531 27.79 18.65 -8.89
C THR A 531 27.88 17.31 -8.15
N ILE A 532 27.68 16.20 -8.87
CA ILE A 532 27.79 14.84 -8.33
C ILE A 532 29.21 14.31 -8.53
N TYR A 533 29.95 14.15 -7.44
CA TYR A 533 31.34 13.62 -7.48
C TYR A 533 31.43 12.10 -7.31
N ARG A 534 30.30 11.44 -7.04
CA ARG A 534 30.25 10.01 -6.69
C ARG A 534 30.62 9.10 -7.85
N GLN A 535 30.04 9.30 -9.04
CA GLN A 535 30.32 8.45 -10.19
C GLN A 535 31.66 8.81 -10.82
N HIS A 536 32.40 7.82 -11.33
CA HIS A 536 33.71 8.05 -11.98
C HIS A 536 33.56 8.54 -13.43
N GLU A 537 32.62 7.94 -14.17
CA GLU A 537 32.37 8.23 -15.59
C GLU A 537 31.46 9.45 -15.79
N GLU A 538 31.75 10.28 -16.79
CA GLU A 538 30.99 11.50 -17.07
C GLU A 538 29.54 11.21 -17.47
N TRP A 539 29.32 10.20 -18.31
CA TRP A 539 27.97 9.83 -18.75
C TRP A 539 27.09 9.32 -17.59
N MET A 540 27.68 8.65 -16.60
CA MET A 540 26.97 8.20 -15.39
C MET A 540 26.60 9.37 -14.49
N ARG A 541 27.47 10.38 -14.40
CA ARG A 541 27.14 11.65 -13.71
C ARG A 541 25.97 12.35 -14.41
N ALA A 542 26.01 12.46 -15.74
CA ALA A 542 24.93 13.07 -16.52
C ALA A 542 23.60 12.31 -16.36
N ALA A 543 23.61 10.97 -16.38
CA ALA A 543 22.42 10.15 -16.14
C ALA A 543 21.88 10.32 -14.71
N SER A 544 22.76 10.35 -13.70
CA SER A 544 22.40 10.60 -12.30
C SER A 544 21.80 12.00 -12.12
N HIS A 545 22.29 12.97 -12.87
CA HIS A 545 21.75 14.33 -12.90
C HIS A 545 20.35 14.39 -13.50
N ASN A 546 20.12 13.66 -14.59
CA ASN A 546 18.79 13.52 -15.18
C ASN A 546 17.80 12.88 -14.20
N LEU A 547 18.20 11.85 -13.45
CA LEU A 547 17.37 11.27 -12.40
C LEU A 547 17.06 12.28 -11.29
N ALA A 548 18.06 13.03 -10.82
CA ALA A 548 17.89 14.05 -9.79
C ALA A 548 16.92 15.17 -10.20
N ARG A 549 16.87 15.53 -11.49
CA ARG A 549 15.93 16.51 -12.06
C ARG A 549 14.58 15.89 -12.47
N GLY A 550 14.34 14.63 -12.14
CA GLY A 550 13.11 13.91 -12.46
C GLY A 550 12.96 13.55 -13.94
N ARG A 551 13.99 13.70 -14.77
CA ARG A 551 14.02 13.34 -16.19
C ARG A 551 14.34 11.86 -16.36
N VAL A 552 13.51 11.00 -15.76
CA VAL A 552 13.76 9.54 -15.65
C VAL A 552 13.86 8.89 -17.02
N ALA A 553 13.01 9.24 -17.99
CA ALA A 553 13.08 8.69 -19.34
C ALA A 553 14.43 8.99 -20.03
N GLN A 554 14.96 10.21 -19.90
CA GLN A 554 16.28 10.57 -20.44
C GLN A 554 17.40 9.76 -19.78
N ALA A 555 17.35 9.61 -18.46
CA ALA A 555 18.33 8.79 -17.74
C ALA A 555 18.26 7.31 -18.15
N LEU A 556 17.06 6.75 -18.28
CA LEU A 556 16.87 5.38 -18.75
C LEU A 556 17.38 5.19 -20.17
N GLY A 557 17.19 6.17 -21.06
CA GLY A 557 17.77 6.19 -22.40
C GLY A 557 19.29 6.07 -22.37
N VAL A 558 19.97 6.92 -21.60
CA VAL A 558 21.44 6.88 -21.45
C VAL A 558 21.91 5.53 -20.90
N TYR A 559 21.29 5.01 -19.84
CA TYR A 559 21.65 3.69 -19.33
C TYR A 559 21.35 2.57 -20.34
N SER A 560 20.30 2.69 -21.14
CA SER A 560 19.96 1.71 -22.18
C SER A 560 20.97 1.70 -23.32
N GLU A 561 21.43 2.86 -23.78
CA GLU A 561 22.48 3.00 -24.81
C GLU A 561 23.79 2.33 -24.37
N HIS A 562 24.12 2.39 -23.08
CA HIS A 562 25.28 1.70 -22.50
C HIS A 562 25.00 0.24 -22.07
N GLY A 563 23.87 -0.36 -22.47
CA GLY A 563 23.55 -1.76 -22.18
C GLY A 563 23.27 -2.07 -20.69
N ARG A 564 22.92 -1.05 -19.91
CA ARG A 564 22.68 -1.11 -18.47
C ARG A 564 21.20 -1.20 -18.09
N VAL A 565 20.28 -1.16 -19.04
CA VAL A 565 18.87 -1.49 -18.83
C VAL A 565 18.56 -2.83 -19.50
N ARG A 566 18.21 -3.85 -18.71
CA ARG A 566 18.06 -5.24 -19.15
C ARG A 566 16.65 -5.74 -18.89
N GLY A 567 15.87 -5.86 -19.97
CA GLY A 567 14.51 -6.41 -19.95
C GLY A 567 14.50 -7.91 -20.22
N SER A 568 13.92 -8.69 -19.33
CA SER A 568 13.60 -10.12 -19.57
C SER A 568 12.09 -10.29 -19.75
N GLU A 569 11.61 -11.40 -20.31
CA GLU A 569 10.16 -11.58 -20.54
C GLU A 569 9.39 -11.63 -19.22
N LEU A 570 9.89 -12.45 -18.28
CA LEU A 570 9.33 -12.63 -16.94
C LEU A 570 10.25 -12.06 -15.85
N LYS A 571 9.66 -11.69 -14.72
CA LYS A 571 10.41 -11.23 -13.54
C LYS A 571 11.41 -12.28 -13.03
N ALA A 572 11.03 -13.57 -13.03
CA ALA A 572 11.91 -14.65 -12.60
C ALA A 572 13.18 -14.75 -13.46
N GLN A 573 13.05 -14.55 -14.79
CA GLN A 573 14.19 -14.50 -15.70
C GLN A 573 15.07 -13.29 -15.43
N ALA A 574 14.47 -12.13 -15.15
CA ALA A 574 15.23 -10.93 -14.78
C ALA A 574 16.05 -11.13 -13.50
N ILE A 575 15.50 -11.84 -12.49
CA ILE A 575 16.23 -12.22 -11.27
C ILE A 575 17.41 -13.15 -11.59
N ALA A 576 17.19 -14.18 -12.40
CA ALA A 576 18.24 -15.12 -12.79
C ALA A 576 19.39 -14.41 -13.55
N ASN A 577 19.06 -13.55 -14.52
CA ASN A 577 20.03 -12.78 -15.27
C ASN A 577 20.80 -11.80 -14.38
N LEU A 578 20.11 -11.13 -13.44
CA LEU A 578 20.75 -10.26 -12.45
C LEU A 578 21.81 -11.00 -11.64
N ILE A 579 21.47 -12.19 -11.12
CA ILE A 579 22.41 -12.99 -10.33
C ILE A 579 23.56 -13.52 -11.18
N ALA A 580 23.31 -13.94 -12.41
CA ALA A 580 24.36 -14.37 -13.33
C ALA A 580 25.38 -13.25 -13.60
N ASP A 581 24.88 -12.04 -13.88
CA ASP A 581 25.73 -10.86 -14.10
C ASP A 581 26.48 -10.46 -12.82
N TRP A 582 25.80 -10.44 -11.67
CA TRP A 582 26.43 -10.15 -10.38
C TRP A 582 27.54 -11.15 -10.06
N ASN A 583 27.33 -12.45 -10.35
CA ASN A 583 28.33 -13.48 -10.13
C ASN A 583 29.53 -13.33 -11.06
N SER A 584 29.28 -13.04 -12.34
CA SER A 584 30.35 -12.76 -13.33
C SER A 584 31.18 -11.55 -12.91
N ASP A 585 30.53 -10.51 -12.38
CA ASP A 585 31.17 -9.26 -11.96
C ASP A 585 31.70 -9.31 -10.52
N TYR A 586 31.61 -10.43 -9.82
CA TYR A 586 31.95 -10.51 -8.40
C TYR A 586 33.45 -10.32 -8.17
N ASP A 587 33.78 -9.27 -7.44
CA ASP A 587 35.12 -8.91 -7.02
C ASP A 587 35.11 -8.65 -5.51
N PRO A 588 35.81 -9.47 -4.69
CA PRO A 588 35.82 -9.33 -3.23
C PRO A 588 36.55 -8.08 -2.73
N THR A 589 37.26 -7.36 -3.61
CA THR A 589 37.92 -6.09 -3.30
C THR A 589 37.01 -4.88 -3.49
N LYS A 590 35.90 -5.05 -4.24
CA LYS A 590 34.94 -4.00 -4.54
C LYS A 590 33.64 -4.17 -3.76
N THR A 591 33.07 -3.05 -3.36
CA THR A 591 31.76 -3.04 -2.70
C THR A 591 30.65 -3.17 -3.75
N THR A 592 29.89 -4.25 -3.68
CA THR A 592 28.76 -4.51 -4.59
C THR A 592 27.46 -4.70 -3.82
N LEU A 593 26.37 -4.10 -4.29
CA LEU A 593 25.06 -4.20 -3.64
C LEU A 593 23.94 -4.46 -4.65
N ILE A 594 23.09 -5.43 -4.34
CA ILE A 594 21.86 -5.67 -5.07
C ILE A 594 20.71 -4.91 -4.40
N LEU A 595 19.92 -4.17 -5.17
CA LEU A 595 18.80 -3.37 -4.67
C LEU A 595 17.48 -3.86 -5.25
N ALA A 596 16.49 -4.03 -4.38
CA ALA A 596 15.12 -4.28 -4.79
C ALA A 596 14.15 -3.49 -3.89
N HIS A 597 12.94 -3.20 -4.37
CA HIS A 597 11.95 -2.55 -3.51
C HIS A 597 11.33 -3.53 -2.50
N LEU A 598 11.08 -4.77 -2.93
CA LEU A 598 10.35 -5.78 -2.16
C LEU A 598 11.33 -6.65 -1.38
N ARG A 599 11.20 -6.79 -0.05
CA ARG A 599 12.19 -7.58 0.72
C ARG A 599 12.16 -9.10 0.38
N ARG A 600 11.12 -9.65 -0.27
CA ARG A 600 10.99 -11.04 -0.75
C ARG A 600 11.94 -11.24 -1.90
N ASP A 601 12.04 -10.22 -2.74
CA ASP A 601 12.99 -10.19 -3.83
C ASP A 601 14.38 -10.07 -3.23
N VAL A 602 14.58 -9.21 -2.22
CA VAL A 602 15.85 -9.12 -1.47
C VAL A 602 16.25 -10.47 -0.88
N ARG A 603 15.33 -11.19 -0.23
CA ARG A 603 15.60 -12.52 0.37
C ARG A 603 15.99 -13.53 -0.71
N ALA A 604 15.21 -13.61 -1.79
CA ALA A 604 15.52 -14.49 -2.91
C ALA A 604 16.89 -14.17 -3.55
N LEU A 605 17.19 -12.89 -3.75
CA LEU A 605 18.46 -12.42 -4.31
C LEU A 605 19.64 -12.75 -3.39
N ASN A 606 19.49 -12.60 -2.07
CA ASN A 606 20.50 -12.98 -1.08
C ASN A 606 20.81 -14.49 -1.13
N SER A 607 19.77 -15.32 -1.14
CA SER A 607 19.93 -16.79 -1.22
C SER A 607 20.68 -17.19 -2.49
N LEU A 608 20.24 -16.68 -3.65
CA LEU A 608 20.84 -17.00 -4.95
C LEU A 608 22.28 -16.47 -5.08
N ALA A 609 22.55 -15.27 -4.56
CA ALA A 609 23.89 -14.70 -4.57
C ALA A 609 24.87 -15.56 -3.75
N ARG A 610 24.47 -15.97 -2.54
CA ARG A 610 25.31 -16.83 -1.71
C ARG A 610 25.53 -18.20 -2.33
N GLU A 611 24.50 -18.81 -2.91
CA GLU A 611 24.60 -20.10 -3.60
C GLU A 611 25.70 -20.07 -4.67
N LYS A 612 25.78 -19.00 -5.46
CA LYS A 612 26.86 -18.82 -6.45
C LYS A 612 28.26 -18.68 -5.86
N LEU A 613 28.41 -18.06 -4.68
CA LEU A 613 29.71 -17.99 -4.01
C LEU A 613 30.15 -19.34 -3.44
N VAL A 614 29.20 -20.15 -2.98
CA VAL A 614 29.45 -21.52 -2.53
C VAL A 614 29.82 -22.43 -3.69
N GLU A 615 29.09 -22.36 -4.82
CA GLU A 615 29.43 -23.10 -6.05
C GLU A 615 30.86 -22.79 -6.54
N ARG A 616 31.33 -21.55 -6.36
CA ARG A 616 32.69 -21.11 -6.72
C ARG A 616 33.76 -21.43 -5.68
N GLY A 617 33.39 -21.92 -4.50
CA GLY A 617 34.30 -22.16 -3.39
C GLY A 617 34.90 -20.89 -2.76
N ILE A 618 34.30 -19.71 -3.01
CA ILE A 618 34.74 -18.44 -2.40
C ILE A 618 34.30 -18.38 -0.94
N VAL A 619 33.13 -18.94 -0.65
CA VAL A 619 32.54 -19.08 0.68
C VAL A 619 32.24 -20.57 0.84
N GLY A 620 32.58 -21.18 1.96
CA GLY A 620 32.23 -22.57 2.21
C GLY A 620 30.73 -22.75 2.53
N MET A 621 30.33 -23.98 2.81
CA MET A 621 28.95 -24.30 3.19
C MET A 621 28.47 -23.48 4.40
N GLY A 622 29.41 -23.12 5.28
CA GLY A 622 29.19 -22.32 6.47
C GLY A 622 28.59 -23.09 7.63
N HIS A 623 28.48 -22.40 8.77
CA HIS A 623 27.88 -22.90 9.99
C HIS A 623 26.45 -22.42 10.12
N ASP A 624 25.58 -23.30 10.61
CA ASP A 624 24.20 -22.97 10.92
C ASP A 624 24.14 -21.90 12.03
N PHE A 625 23.38 -20.85 11.77
CA PHE A 625 23.11 -19.75 12.68
C PHE A 625 21.62 -19.44 12.62
N ARG A 626 20.91 -19.64 13.74
CA ARG A 626 19.47 -19.32 13.84
C ARG A 626 19.32 -17.81 13.98
N THR A 627 19.17 -17.14 12.84
CA THR A 627 18.82 -15.73 12.85
C THR A 627 17.39 -15.57 13.33
N GLU A 628 17.04 -14.33 13.61
CA GLU A 628 15.66 -13.89 13.70
C GLU A 628 14.95 -14.46 12.45
N ASP A 629 15.37 -14.16 11.22
CA ASP A 629 14.68 -14.45 9.94
C ASP A 629 14.71 -15.91 9.46
N GLY A 630 14.81 -16.83 10.42
CA GLY A 630 14.94 -18.26 10.25
C GLY A 630 16.41 -18.70 10.19
N LEU A 631 16.63 -19.97 9.89
CA LEU A 631 17.98 -20.51 9.77
C LEU A 631 18.74 -19.84 8.61
N ARG A 632 20.00 -19.47 8.86
CA ARG A 632 20.97 -19.05 7.85
C ARG A 632 22.26 -19.82 8.06
N ARG A 633 23.05 -19.91 7.00
CA ARG A 633 24.43 -20.37 7.07
C ARG A 633 25.35 -19.19 6.84
N PHE A 634 26.33 -19.05 7.73
CA PHE A 634 27.38 -18.05 7.60
C PHE A 634 28.73 -18.74 7.56
N ASP A 635 29.60 -18.28 6.69
CA ASP A 635 31.00 -18.67 6.65
C ASP A 635 31.92 -17.45 6.57
N ALA A 636 33.20 -17.65 6.79
CA ALA A 636 34.21 -16.64 6.50
C ALA A 636 34.04 -16.13 5.05
N GLY A 637 34.02 -14.81 4.88
CA GLY A 637 33.80 -14.15 3.60
C GLY A 637 32.36 -13.68 3.36
N ASP A 638 31.36 -14.20 4.09
CA ASP A 638 29.96 -13.82 3.89
C ASP A 638 29.72 -12.32 4.16
N GLN A 639 28.94 -11.66 3.29
CA GLN A 639 28.43 -10.31 3.55
C GLN A 639 27.11 -10.39 4.33
N ILE A 640 26.98 -9.63 5.41
CA ILE A 640 25.86 -9.67 6.34
C ILE A 640 25.31 -8.27 6.62
N VAL A 641 24.06 -8.21 7.09
CA VAL A 641 23.39 -6.97 7.49
C VAL A 641 22.78 -7.11 8.89
N PHE A 642 23.04 -6.13 9.75
CA PHE A 642 22.44 -6.03 11.09
C PHE A 642 21.02 -5.44 10.98
N LEU A 643 20.05 -6.01 11.70
CA LEU A 643 18.63 -5.67 11.56
C LEU A 643 18.04 -4.95 12.78
N LYS A 644 18.76 -4.89 13.90
CA LYS A 644 18.34 -4.21 15.14
C LYS A 644 19.47 -3.37 15.72
N ASN A 645 19.13 -2.28 16.40
CA ASN A 645 20.14 -1.52 17.15
C ASN A 645 20.50 -2.28 18.43
N GLU A 646 21.80 -2.41 18.71
CA GLU A 646 22.31 -3.00 19.95
C GLU A 646 23.56 -2.23 20.41
N THR A 647 23.41 -1.49 21.50
CA THR A 647 24.42 -0.55 21.99
C THR A 647 25.65 -1.29 22.52
N SER A 648 25.48 -2.44 23.16
CA SER A 648 26.58 -3.23 23.73
C SER A 648 27.57 -3.75 22.67
N LEU A 649 27.08 -4.12 21.49
CA LEU A 649 27.89 -4.50 20.33
C LEU A 649 28.31 -3.28 19.49
N GLY A 650 27.66 -2.13 19.72
CA GLY A 650 27.77 -0.92 18.91
C GLY A 650 27.24 -1.09 17.47
N VAL A 651 26.32 -2.02 17.24
CA VAL A 651 25.75 -2.29 15.91
C VAL A 651 24.38 -1.64 15.76
N LYS A 652 24.03 -1.25 14.53
CA LYS A 652 22.77 -0.57 14.21
C LYS A 652 22.04 -1.24 13.06
N ASN A 653 20.73 -1.08 13.02
CA ASN A 653 19.90 -1.57 11.93
C ASN A 653 20.33 -0.95 10.59
N GLY A 654 20.62 -1.80 9.60
CA GLY A 654 21.08 -1.45 8.27
C GLY A 654 22.60 -1.39 8.11
N MET A 655 23.38 -1.65 9.16
CA MET A 655 24.84 -1.74 9.07
C MET A 655 25.24 -3.01 8.32
N ILE A 656 26.18 -2.90 7.36
CA ILE A 656 26.72 -4.05 6.61
C ILE A 656 28.05 -4.46 7.24
N GLY A 657 28.29 -5.77 7.32
CA GLY A 657 29.55 -6.35 7.77
C GLY A 657 30.01 -7.47 6.86
N ARG A 658 31.26 -7.88 7.03
CA ARG A 658 31.84 -9.07 6.38
C ARG A 658 32.30 -10.05 7.45
N VAL A 659 31.86 -11.29 7.36
CA VAL A 659 32.25 -12.35 8.29
C VAL A 659 33.73 -12.68 8.08
N VAL A 660 34.49 -12.65 9.17
CA VAL A 660 35.92 -13.00 9.20
C VAL A 660 36.11 -14.41 9.75
N GLU A 661 35.33 -14.75 10.77
CA GLU A 661 35.33 -16.07 11.41
C GLU A 661 33.87 -16.48 11.58
N ALA A 662 33.55 -17.71 11.22
CA ALA A 662 32.27 -18.33 11.50
C ALA A 662 32.51 -19.62 12.29
N ALA A 663 31.68 -19.85 13.29
CA ALA A 663 31.66 -21.06 14.10
C ALA A 663 30.19 -21.40 14.43
N PRO A 664 29.89 -22.61 14.93
CA PRO A 664 28.54 -22.95 15.36
C PRO A 664 28.00 -21.93 16.38
N ASN A 665 26.85 -21.32 16.10
CA ASN A 665 26.19 -20.30 16.92
C ASN A 665 27.00 -19.01 17.18
N ARG A 666 28.11 -18.76 16.48
CA ARG A 666 28.96 -17.59 16.68
C ARG A 666 29.57 -17.11 15.37
N ILE A 667 29.56 -15.80 15.16
CA ILE A 667 30.31 -15.19 14.06
C ILE A 667 31.14 -14.01 14.57
N VAL A 668 32.23 -13.73 13.89
CA VAL A 668 33.01 -12.50 14.05
C VAL A 668 32.92 -11.73 12.75
N ALA A 669 32.30 -10.56 12.79
CA ALA A 669 32.10 -9.72 11.62
C ALA A 669 33.00 -8.48 11.70
N ALA A 670 33.72 -8.20 10.61
CA ALA A 670 34.32 -6.90 10.39
C ALA A 670 33.25 -5.91 9.92
N ILE A 671 33.14 -4.79 10.62
CA ILE A 671 32.27 -3.67 10.26
C ILE A 671 33.08 -2.40 10.11
N GLY A 672 32.64 -1.50 9.23
CA GLY A 672 33.37 -0.28 8.89
C GLY A 672 34.48 -0.51 7.84
N GLU A 673 35.04 0.60 7.35
CA GLU A 673 36.11 0.64 6.35
C GLU A 673 37.30 1.44 6.89
N GLY A 674 38.50 1.19 6.34
CA GLY A 674 39.73 1.91 6.69
C GLY A 674 40.06 1.86 8.19
N GLU A 675 40.38 3.03 8.76
CA GLU A 675 40.75 3.21 10.17
C GLU A 675 39.63 2.88 11.17
N HIS A 676 38.38 2.79 10.70
CA HIS A 676 37.22 2.49 11.54
C HIS A 676 36.77 1.03 11.45
N ARG A 677 37.57 0.19 10.79
CA ARG A 677 37.31 -1.26 10.72
C ARG A 677 37.46 -1.87 12.12
N ARG A 678 36.37 -2.39 12.66
CA ARG A 678 36.38 -3.11 13.95
C ARG A 678 35.73 -4.48 13.83
N LEU A 679 36.15 -5.39 14.70
CA LEU A 679 35.58 -6.72 14.81
C LEU A 679 34.47 -6.72 15.85
N VAL A 680 33.30 -7.25 15.47
CA VAL A 680 32.17 -7.48 16.35
C VAL A 680 31.96 -8.97 16.49
N LYS A 681 32.05 -9.46 17.72
CA LYS A 681 31.69 -10.83 18.07
C LYS A 681 30.19 -10.89 18.27
N VAL A 682 29.51 -11.71 17.48
CA VAL A 682 28.07 -11.90 17.54
C VAL A 682 27.80 -13.34 17.94
N GLU A 683 27.19 -13.51 19.10
CA GLU A 683 26.71 -14.81 19.57
C GLU A 683 25.22 -14.93 19.28
N GLN A 684 24.80 -16.07 18.72
CA GLN A 684 23.42 -16.31 18.29
C GLN A 684 22.40 -16.11 19.41
N ARG A 685 22.73 -16.51 20.64
CA ARG A 685 21.85 -16.38 21.81
C ARG A 685 21.64 -14.92 22.22
N PHE A 686 22.65 -14.09 21.99
CA PHE A 686 22.64 -12.68 22.39
C PHE A 686 22.02 -11.79 21.31
N TYR A 687 22.38 -12.00 20.04
CA TYR A 687 21.94 -11.15 18.94
C TYR A 687 21.60 -11.97 17.70
N PRO A 688 20.31 -12.37 17.54
CA PRO A 688 19.85 -13.10 16.36
C PRO A 688 19.48 -12.20 15.17
N ASN A 689 19.41 -10.87 15.35
CA ASN A 689 18.92 -9.90 14.37
C ASN A 689 19.92 -9.63 13.22
N ILE A 690 20.31 -10.64 12.47
CA ILE A 690 21.26 -10.56 11.34
C ILE A 690 20.75 -11.35 10.14
N ASP A 691 21.09 -10.95 8.91
CA ASP A 691 20.78 -11.72 7.68
C ASP A 691 21.90 -11.51 6.65
N HIS A 692 21.86 -12.18 5.50
CA HIS A 692 22.78 -11.91 4.39
C HIS A 692 22.60 -10.49 3.86
N GLY A 693 23.71 -9.87 3.48
CA GLY A 693 23.80 -8.47 3.10
C GLY A 693 24.11 -8.21 1.62
N TYR A 694 24.11 -9.24 0.76
CA TYR A 694 24.39 -9.09 -0.69
C TYR A 694 23.34 -8.24 -1.40
N ALA A 695 22.08 -8.39 -0.98
CA ALA A 695 20.94 -7.62 -1.41
C ALA A 695 20.32 -6.85 -0.23
N THR A 696 19.80 -5.65 -0.49
CA THR A 696 19.02 -4.88 0.49
C THR A 696 17.88 -4.12 -0.17
N THR A 697 16.95 -3.63 0.63
CA THR A 697 15.89 -2.75 0.13
C THR A 697 16.42 -1.37 -0.23
N ILE A 698 15.83 -0.74 -1.25
CA ILE A 698 16.11 0.65 -1.65
C ILE A 698 16.04 1.62 -0.46
N HIS A 699 15.05 1.47 0.44
CA HIS A 699 14.94 2.29 1.65
C HIS A 699 16.15 2.17 2.60
N LYS A 700 16.74 0.99 2.72
CA LYS A 700 17.90 0.74 3.60
C LYS A 700 19.23 1.16 2.97
N SER A 701 19.27 1.32 1.64
CA SER A 701 20.47 1.80 0.94
C SER A 701 20.57 3.32 0.89
N GLN A 702 19.61 4.06 1.44
CA GLN A 702 19.74 5.51 1.55
C GLN A 702 20.99 5.88 2.36
N GLY A 703 21.68 6.91 1.86
CA GLY A 703 23.01 7.32 2.34
C GLY A 703 24.15 6.37 1.99
N ALA A 704 23.90 5.16 1.47
CA ALA A 704 24.98 4.26 1.05
C ALA A 704 25.61 4.72 -0.28
N THR A 705 26.91 4.46 -0.41
CA THR A 705 27.66 4.57 -1.65
C THR A 705 28.48 3.29 -1.78
N VAL A 706 28.37 2.61 -2.92
CA VAL A 706 29.10 1.37 -3.23
C VAL A 706 29.67 1.44 -4.64
N ASP A 707 30.63 0.59 -4.97
CA ASP A 707 31.29 0.63 -6.28
C ASP A 707 30.34 0.17 -7.38
N ARG A 708 29.60 -0.92 -7.15
CA ARG A 708 28.71 -1.54 -8.14
C ARG A 708 27.30 -1.77 -7.60
N VAL A 709 26.29 -1.49 -8.41
CA VAL A 709 24.87 -1.67 -8.04
C VAL A 709 24.12 -2.48 -9.08
N LYS A 710 23.33 -3.47 -8.66
CA LYS A 710 22.36 -4.15 -9.52
C LYS A 710 20.95 -3.91 -8.99
N VAL A 711 20.06 -3.34 -9.78
CA VAL A 711 18.70 -2.94 -9.35
C VAL A 711 17.66 -3.84 -9.99
N LEU A 712 16.79 -4.46 -9.19
CA LEU A 712 15.59 -5.15 -9.67
C LEU A 712 14.38 -4.20 -9.62
N ALA A 713 13.84 -3.85 -10.79
CA ALA A 713 12.65 -3.02 -10.90
C ALA A 713 11.36 -3.82 -10.68
N SER A 714 10.38 -3.17 -10.05
CA SER A 714 9.02 -3.69 -9.83
C SER A 714 7.97 -2.61 -10.07
N LEU A 715 6.70 -2.99 -10.18
CA LEU A 715 5.60 -2.06 -10.51
C LEU A 715 5.30 -1.04 -9.42
N SER A 716 5.86 -1.23 -8.23
CA SER A 716 5.75 -0.34 -7.07
C SER A 716 6.83 0.74 -7.02
N LEU A 717 7.83 0.71 -7.91
CA LEU A 717 8.79 1.80 -7.98
C LEU A 717 8.11 3.06 -8.51
N ASP A 718 8.62 4.19 -8.04
CA ASP A 718 8.29 5.52 -8.51
C ASP A 718 9.58 6.30 -8.78
N ARG A 719 9.46 7.59 -9.11
CA ARG A 719 10.58 8.45 -9.43
C ARG A 719 11.60 8.55 -8.29
N HIS A 720 11.13 8.69 -7.06
CA HIS A 720 11.97 8.86 -5.87
C HIS A 720 12.74 7.58 -5.55
N LEU A 721 12.08 6.42 -5.58
CA LEU A 721 12.71 5.12 -5.41
C LEU A 721 13.72 4.81 -6.52
N THR A 722 13.39 5.18 -7.76
CA THR A 722 14.26 4.97 -8.92
C THR A 722 15.54 5.80 -8.81
N TYR A 723 15.43 7.10 -8.51
CA TYR A 723 16.58 7.97 -8.29
C TYR A 723 17.46 7.43 -7.18
N VAL A 724 16.88 7.04 -6.04
CA VAL A 724 17.64 6.49 -4.90
C VAL A 724 18.30 5.17 -5.24
N ALA A 725 17.65 4.27 -5.99
CA ALA A 725 18.23 2.98 -6.35
C ALA A 725 19.37 3.11 -7.36
N MET A 726 19.19 3.92 -8.40
CA MET A 726 20.12 4.00 -9.53
C MET A 726 21.33 4.89 -9.25
N THR A 727 21.35 5.70 -8.19
CA THR A 727 22.47 6.63 -7.91
C THR A 727 23.43 6.18 -6.82
N ARG A 728 23.33 4.94 -6.32
CA ARG A 728 24.21 4.45 -5.22
C ARG A 728 25.60 3.98 -5.67
N HIS A 729 25.83 3.86 -6.97
CA HIS A 729 27.07 3.32 -7.56
C HIS A 729 28.16 4.40 -7.73
N ARG A 730 29.44 3.99 -7.69
CA ARG A 730 30.60 4.79 -8.12
C ARG A 730 31.08 4.40 -9.52
N GLU A 731 31.14 3.11 -9.80
CA GLU A 731 31.76 2.55 -11.00
C GLU A 731 30.77 1.98 -12.01
N ASP A 732 29.73 1.27 -11.57
CA ASP A 732 28.80 0.60 -12.49
C ASP A 732 27.41 0.38 -11.89
N MET A 733 26.38 0.44 -12.74
CA MET A 733 25.01 0.12 -12.37
C MET A 733 24.25 -0.56 -13.51
N ALA A 734 23.43 -1.56 -13.18
CA ALA A 734 22.50 -2.17 -14.12
C ALA A 734 21.10 -2.35 -13.53
N LEU A 735 20.07 -2.11 -14.34
CA LEU A 735 18.65 -2.20 -14.02
C LEU A 735 18.02 -3.41 -14.72
N TYR A 736 17.28 -4.24 -13.97
CA TYR A 736 16.66 -5.48 -14.44
C TYR A 736 15.16 -5.44 -14.24
N TYR A 737 14.37 -5.85 -15.24
CA TYR A 737 12.91 -5.83 -15.14
C TYR A 737 12.23 -6.89 -16.02
N GLY A 738 10.97 -7.23 -15.68
CA GLY A 738 10.13 -8.14 -16.45
C GLY A 738 9.21 -7.41 -17.43
N ARG A 739 9.47 -7.50 -18.74
CA ARG A 739 8.76 -6.80 -19.82
C ARG A 739 7.25 -7.02 -19.78
N ARG A 740 6.79 -8.26 -19.60
CA ARG A 740 5.35 -8.59 -19.62
C ARG A 740 4.55 -7.87 -18.53
N SER A 741 5.11 -7.76 -17.32
CA SER A 741 4.44 -7.10 -16.20
C SER A 741 4.38 -5.59 -16.40
N PHE A 742 5.48 -4.98 -16.87
CA PHE A 742 5.53 -3.53 -17.10
C PHE A 742 4.68 -3.10 -18.29
N ALA A 743 4.65 -3.87 -19.39
CA ALA A 743 3.82 -3.58 -20.56
C ALA A 743 2.32 -3.49 -20.22
N LYS A 744 1.81 -4.36 -19.33
CA LYS A 744 0.41 -4.33 -18.85
C LYS A 744 0.07 -3.13 -17.97
N SER A 745 1.06 -2.38 -17.49
CA SER A 745 0.90 -1.31 -16.50
C SER A 745 1.38 0.05 -17.00
N GLY A 746 1.53 0.21 -18.32
CA GLY A 746 1.90 1.47 -18.98
C GLY A 746 3.36 1.57 -19.43
N GLY A 747 4.19 0.56 -19.20
CA GLY A 747 5.61 0.54 -19.59
C GLY A 747 6.57 0.90 -18.46
N LEU A 748 7.87 0.64 -18.68
CA LEU A 748 8.93 0.89 -17.69
C LEU A 748 9.04 2.37 -17.35
N GLU A 749 9.19 3.22 -18.36
CA GLU A 749 9.38 4.66 -18.21
C GLU A 749 8.21 5.31 -17.48
N THR A 750 6.98 5.01 -17.87
CA THR A 750 5.77 5.56 -17.23
C THR A 750 5.68 5.19 -15.76
N ILE A 751 6.08 3.97 -15.37
CA ILE A 751 6.03 3.54 -13.98
C ILE A 751 7.15 4.21 -13.17
N LEU A 752 8.39 4.17 -13.67
CA LEU A 752 9.53 4.74 -12.96
C LEU A 752 9.50 6.28 -12.92
N SER A 753 8.75 6.93 -13.81
CA SER A 753 8.58 8.40 -13.83
C SER A 753 7.43 8.90 -12.95
N ARG A 754 6.68 8.01 -12.27
CA ARG A 754 5.57 8.44 -11.40
C ARG A 754 6.09 9.30 -10.28
N THR A 755 5.60 10.54 -10.18
CA THR A 755 6.08 11.49 -9.18
C THR A 755 5.71 11.04 -7.77
N ASN A 756 4.45 10.65 -7.52
CA ASN A 756 3.93 10.23 -6.20
C ASN A 756 4.43 11.07 -5.01
N ALA A 757 4.79 12.33 -5.24
CA ALA A 757 5.38 13.18 -4.21
C ALA A 757 4.33 13.46 -3.13
N LYS A 758 4.78 13.51 -1.87
CA LYS A 758 3.89 13.90 -0.79
C LYS A 758 3.52 15.37 -0.99
N GLU A 759 2.21 15.63 -0.95
CA GLU A 759 1.66 16.97 -0.98
C GLU A 759 1.71 17.59 0.44
N THR A 760 1.88 18.91 0.49
CA THR A 760 1.71 19.73 1.70
C THR A 760 0.58 20.72 1.47
N THR A 761 -0.06 21.19 2.54
CA THR A 761 -1.05 22.27 2.45
C THR A 761 -0.44 23.54 1.86
N LEU A 762 0.86 23.73 2.06
CA LEU A 762 1.66 24.85 1.59
C LEU A 762 1.84 24.90 0.07
N ASP A 763 1.64 23.79 -0.65
CA ASP A 763 1.62 23.77 -2.12
C ASP A 763 0.43 24.58 -2.67
N TYR A 764 -0.60 24.76 -1.85
CA TYR A 764 -1.83 25.46 -2.19
C TYR A 764 -1.85 26.91 -1.69
N GLU A 765 -0.74 27.45 -1.16
CA GLU A 765 -0.78 28.71 -0.40
C GLU A 765 -1.30 29.93 -1.18
N ARG A 766 -1.04 29.93 -2.49
CA ARG A 766 -1.43 31.01 -3.41
C ARG A 766 -2.93 30.98 -3.69
N GLY A 767 -3.56 29.82 -3.49
CA GLY A 767 -4.99 29.60 -3.66
C GLY A 767 -5.83 30.50 -2.74
N THR A 768 -6.94 31.00 -3.29
CA THR A 768 -7.91 31.79 -2.51
C THR A 768 -8.55 30.94 -1.41
N LEU A 769 -8.84 29.67 -1.71
CA LEU A 769 -9.39 28.70 -0.75
C LEU A 769 -8.44 28.41 0.39
N TYR A 770 -7.16 28.16 0.12
CA TYR A 770 -6.16 27.98 1.17
C TYR A 770 -6.11 29.16 2.13
N ARG A 771 -6.03 30.41 1.62
CA ARG A 771 -5.98 31.60 2.49
C ARG A 771 -7.23 31.73 3.36
N GLN A 772 -8.40 31.34 2.84
CA GLN A 772 -9.65 31.31 3.61
C GLN A 772 -9.63 30.19 4.67
N ALA A 773 -9.19 28.99 4.30
CA ALA A 773 -9.02 27.84 5.19
C ALA A 773 -8.04 28.15 6.33
N LEU A 774 -6.89 28.77 6.04
CA LEU A 774 -5.90 29.14 7.03
C LEU A 774 -6.40 30.22 7.98
N ARG A 775 -7.13 31.25 7.48
CA ARG A 775 -7.76 32.26 8.34
C ARG A 775 -8.82 31.63 9.26
N PHE A 776 -9.62 30.72 8.72
CA PHE A 776 -10.60 29.96 9.50
C PHE A 776 -9.91 29.13 10.58
N ALA A 777 -8.84 28.43 10.21
CA ALA A 777 -8.07 27.66 11.15
C ALA A 777 -7.41 28.56 12.21
N GLY A 778 -6.82 29.71 11.87
CA GLY A 778 -6.15 30.59 12.85
C GLY A 778 -7.07 31.22 13.89
N ASN A 779 -8.36 31.39 13.59
CA ASN A 779 -9.29 32.13 14.45
C ASN A 779 -10.02 31.19 15.44
N ARG A 780 -10.17 31.62 16.70
CA ARG A 780 -10.97 30.96 17.75
C ARG A 780 -12.50 31.05 17.50
N GLY A 781 -12.96 30.94 16.25
CA GLY A 781 -14.40 30.94 15.92
C GLY A 781 -15.11 32.30 15.88
N LEU A 782 -14.41 33.44 15.95
CA LEU A 782 -15.04 34.76 16.17
C LEU A 782 -15.44 35.56 14.91
N HIS A 783 -15.18 35.07 13.69
CA HIS A 783 -15.64 35.74 12.45
C HIS A 783 -16.20 34.74 11.43
N ILE A 784 -17.30 34.09 11.81
CA ILE A 784 -18.02 33.10 11.01
C ILE A 784 -18.54 33.72 9.70
N SER A 785 -18.87 35.02 9.66
CA SER A 785 -19.59 35.64 8.53
C SER A 785 -18.82 35.74 7.20
N ARG A 786 -17.48 35.90 7.20
CA ARG A 786 -16.68 36.01 5.95
C ARG A 786 -16.31 34.67 5.32
N VAL A 787 -16.10 33.63 6.13
CA VAL A 787 -15.80 32.25 5.64
C VAL A 787 -17.09 31.43 5.46
N ALA A 788 -18.19 31.80 6.13
CA ALA A 788 -19.50 31.22 5.89
C ALA A 788 -19.91 31.30 4.42
N ARG A 789 -19.54 32.34 3.67
CA ARG A 789 -19.84 32.39 2.23
C ARG A 789 -19.14 31.29 1.44
N THR A 790 -17.90 30.93 1.79
CA THR A 790 -17.18 29.82 1.15
C THR A 790 -17.73 28.49 1.61
N LEU A 791 -17.93 28.28 2.91
CA LEU A 791 -18.52 27.04 3.45
C LEU A 791 -19.97 26.83 2.96
N VAL A 792 -20.77 27.90 2.81
CA VAL A 792 -22.15 27.84 2.29
C VAL A 792 -22.16 27.63 0.79
N ARG A 793 -21.30 28.32 0.01
CA ARG A 793 -21.18 28.08 -1.44
C ARG A 793 -20.64 26.68 -1.73
N ASP A 794 -19.72 26.18 -0.92
CA ASP A 794 -19.17 24.83 -1.02
C ASP A 794 -20.19 23.76 -0.62
N ARG A 795 -21.00 24.03 0.42
CA ARG A 795 -22.17 23.22 0.78
C ARG A 795 -23.21 23.23 -0.34
N LEU A 796 -23.47 24.38 -0.98
CA LEU A 796 -24.41 24.49 -2.11
C LEU A 796 -23.89 23.77 -3.35
N ASP A 797 -22.65 23.97 -3.78
CA ASP A 797 -22.04 23.31 -4.94
C ASP A 797 -21.96 21.79 -4.75
N TRP A 798 -21.65 21.34 -3.54
CA TRP A 798 -21.66 19.91 -3.18
C TRP A 798 -23.09 19.36 -3.09
N MET A 799 -24.04 20.09 -2.49
CA MET A 799 -25.47 19.74 -2.46
C MET A 799 -26.09 19.72 -3.86
N LEU A 800 -25.73 20.63 -4.76
CA LEU A 800 -26.23 20.68 -6.14
C LEU A 800 -25.75 19.46 -6.94
N ARG A 801 -24.47 19.10 -6.82
CA ARG A 801 -23.91 17.88 -7.43
C ARG A 801 -24.53 16.59 -6.88
N GLN A 802 -24.89 16.58 -5.60
CA GLN A 802 -25.55 15.44 -4.96
C GLN A 802 -27.05 15.41 -5.21
N LYS A 803 -27.70 16.56 -5.36
CA LYS A 803 -29.10 16.69 -5.76
C LYS A 803 -29.29 16.15 -7.17
N MET A 804 -28.32 16.29 -8.07
CA MET A 804 -28.33 15.63 -9.39
C MET A 804 -28.22 14.09 -9.30
N ARG A 805 -27.47 13.55 -8.32
CA ARG A 805 -27.36 12.10 -8.08
C ARG A 805 -28.56 11.52 -7.32
N LEU A 806 -29.16 12.30 -6.44
CA LEU A 806 -30.39 11.98 -5.71
C LEU A 806 -31.64 12.18 -6.58
N ALA A 807 -31.58 13.05 -7.59
CA ALA A 807 -32.66 13.26 -8.55
C ALA A 807 -32.93 11.99 -9.38
N ASP A 808 -31.90 11.18 -9.69
CA ASP A 808 -32.09 9.86 -10.33
C ASP A 808 -32.83 8.88 -9.40
N LEU A 809 -32.57 8.94 -8.09
CA LEU A 809 -33.30 8.15 -7.09
C LEU A 809 -34.75 8.63 -6.94
N ALA A 810 -34.95 9.96 -6.90
CA ALA A 810 -36.26 10.58 -6.77
C ALA A 810 -37.11 10.43 -8.05
N GLN A 811 -36.51 10.43 -9.25
CA GLN A 811 -37.20 10.13 -10.50
C GLN A 811 -37.69 8.68 -10.54
N ARG A 812 -36.90 7.73 -10.02
CA ARG A 812 -37.33 6.32 -9.89
C ARG A 812 -38.51 6.17 -8.92
N PHE A 813 -38.55 6.97 -7.84
CA PHE A 813 -39.70 7.01 -6.93
C PHE A 813 -40.94 7.70 -7.53
N ARG A 814 -40.77 8.76 -8.33
CA ARG A 814 -41.89 9.53 -8.89
C ARG A 814 -42.56 8.86 -10.09
N VAL A 815 -41.79 8.19 -10.94
CA VAL A 815 -42.30 7.42 -12.09
C VAL A 815 -43.11 6.19 -11.64
N HIS A 816 -42.89 5.68 -10.42
CA HIS A 816 -43.72 4.63 -9.81
C HIS A 816 -44.92 5.16 -9.01
N GLY A 817 -44.88 6.41 -8.52
CA GLY A 817 -45.99 7.04 -7.80
C GLY A 817 -47.10 7.59 -8.70
N GLU A 818 -46.76 8.16 -9.86
CA GLU A 818 -47.74 8.81 -10.76
C GLU A 818 -48.46 7.83 -11.69
N ARG A 819 -47.97 6.58 -11.85
CA ARG A 819 -48.61 5.56 -12.70
C ARG A 819 -49.67 4.71 -11.98
N LEU A 820 -49.80 4.87 -10.66
CA LEU A 820 -50.59 3.96 -9.82
C LEU A 820 -51.67 4.61 -8.95
N GLY A 821 -51.81 5.94 -8.90
CA GLY A 821 -53.02 6.61 -8.37
C GLY A 821 -53.60 6.11 -7.03
N LEU A 822 -52.83 5.50 -6.13
CA LEU A 822 -53.38 4.71 -5.02
C LEU A 822 -52.58 4.93 -3.72
N LEU A 823 -53.01 5.96 -3.00
CA LEU A 823 -53.09 5.90 -1.54
C LEU A 823 -53.94 4.69 -1.14
N GLN A 824 -53.31 3.57 -0.75
CA GLN A 824 -53.75 2.60 0.27
C GLN A 824 -52.83 1.37 0.22
N SER A 825 -52.27 1.01 1.36
CA SER A 825 -51.35 -0.14 1.51
C SER A 825 -52.10 -1.47 1.41
N PRO A 826 -51.64 -2.43 0.58
CA PRO A 826 -51.94 -3.84 0.81
C PRO A 826 -50.74 -4.53 1.46
N THR A 827 -51.05 -5.25 2.53
CA THR A 827 -50.17 -6.20 3.22
C THR A 827 -49.60 -7.20 2.21
N MET A 828 -48.29 -7.13 1.95
CA MET A 828 -47.65 -7.98 0.96
C MET A 828 -47.17 -9.28 1.61
N GLN A 829 -47.87 -10.38 1.30
CA GLN A 829 -47.39 -11.74 1.57
C GLN A 829 -46.03 -11.95 0.89
N ILE A 830 -45.01 -12.23 1.69
CA ILE A 830 -43.67 -12.59 1.20
C ILE A 830 -43.78 -14.00 0.61
N ARG A 831 -43.83 -14.11 -0.73
CA ARG A 831 -43.49 -15.36 -1.42
C ARG A 831 -41.96 -15.48 -1.45
N ASN A 832 -41.43 -16.53 -0.82
CA ASN A 832 -40.03 -16.95 -0.89
C ASN A 832 -39.53 -16.98 -2.35
N ARG A 833 -38.69 -16.02 -2.76
CA ARG A 833 -37.92 -16.11 -4.02
C ARG A 833 -36.63 -16.89 -3.76
N ALA A 834 -36.35 -17.90 -4.58
CA ALA A 834 -35.10 -18.66 -4.54
C ALA A 834 -33.89 -17.78 -4.91
N GLU A 835 -32.72 -18.07 -4.33
CA GLU A 835 -31.47 -17.35 -4.60
C GLU A 835 -31.03 -17.54 -6.07
N PRO A 836 -30.66 -16.47 -6.81
CA PRO A 836 -30.30 -16.57 -8.23
C PRO A 836 -29.04 -17.42 -8.45
N MET A 837 -28.97 -18.07 -9.62
CA MET A 837 -27.86 -18.97 -9.98
C MET A 837 -26.55 -18.21 -10.19
N VAL A 838 -26.61 -16.98 -10.72
CA VAL A 838 -25.49 -16.03 -10.72
C VAL A 838 -26.04 -14.65 -10.38
N ALA A 839 -25.59 -14.06 -9.27
CA ALA A 839 -26.04 -12.74 -8.87
C ALA A 839 -25.60 -11.66 -9.89
N GLY A 840 -26.40 -10.59 -10.00
CA GLY A 840 -26.00 -9.36 -10.68
C GLY A 840 -25.03 -8.55 -9.84
N VAL A 841 -24.13 -7.81 -10.48
CA VAL A 841 -23.25 -6.85 -9.82
C VAL A 841 -24.05 -5.60 -9.49
N THR A 842 -24.27 -5.36 -8.20
CA THR A 842 -25.02 -4.19 -7.70
C THR A 842 -24.10 -3.05 -7.28
N LEU A 843 -22.82 -3.32 -7.04
CA LEU A 843 -21.82 -2.37 -6.57
C LEU A 843 -20.57 -2.43 -7.45
N PHE A 844 -20.23 -1.31 -8.10
CA PHE A 844 -19.03 -1.17 -8.90
C PHE A 844 -17.95 -0.41 -8.12
N ALA A 845 -16.71 -0.92 -8.12
CA ALA A 845 -15.60 -0.35 -7.35
C ALA A 845 -15.22 1.08 -7.76
N ARG A 846 -15.58 1.50 -8.98
CA ARG A 846 -15.36 2.85 -9.52
C ARG A 846 -16.69 3.44 -9.98
N SER A 847 -16.89 4.74 -9.77
CA SER A 847 -18.07 5.42 -10.32
C SER A 847 -18.05 5.41 -11.85
N LEU A 848 -19.22 5.57 -12.49
CA LEU A 848 -19.32 5.67 -13.95
C LEU A 848 -18.45 6.83 -14.47
N ALA A 849 -18.58 8.00 -13.84
CA ALA A 849 -17.80 9.18 -14.16
C ALA A 849 -16.28 8.96 -14.06
N ASP A 850 -15.81 8.19 -13.08
CA ASP A 850 -14.37 7.90 -12.93
C ASP A 850 -13.82 7.04 -14.07
N VAL A 851 -14.59 6.04 -14.52
CA VAL A 851 -14.17 5.15 -15.62
C VAL A 851 -14.19 5.90 -16.94
N VAL A 852 -15.21 6.75 -17.14
CA VAL A 852 -15.31 7.61 -18.32
C VAL A 852 -14.11 8.56 -18.39
N GLU A 853 -13.78 9.25 -17.29
CA GLU A 853 -12.63 10.17 -17.24
C GLU A 853 -11.30 9.48 -17.53
N GLU A 854 -11.05 8.30 -16.95
CA GLU A 854 -9.83 7.52 -17.19
C GLU A 854 -9.68 7.13 -18.66
N ARG A 855 -10.77 6.71 -19.30
CA ARG A 855 -10.77 6.38 -20.74
C ARG A 855 -10.65 7.62 -21.63
N LEU A 856 -11.18 8.77 -21.22
CA LEU A 856 -10.99 10.04 -21.93
C LEU A 856 -9.52 10.48 -21.92
N LEU A 857 -8.83 10.33 -20.79
CA LEU A 857 -7.39 10.66 -20.68
C LEU A 857 -6.50 9.71 -21.50
N ALA A 858 -6.95 8.47 -21.69
CA ALA A 858 -6.26 7.48 -22.50
C ALA A 858 -6.57 7.60 -24.01
N ASP A 859 -7.51 8.47 -24.42
CA ASP A 859 -7.87 8.66 -25.82
C ASP A 859 -6.77 9.48 -26.55
N PRO A 860 -6.05 8.90 -27.52
CA PRO A 860 -4.92 9.57 -28.18
C PRO A 860 -5.33 10.83 -28.94
N ALA A 861 -6.56 10.90 -29.46
CA ALA A 861 -7.05 12.06 -30.21
C ALA A 861 -7.31 13.25 -29.28
N LEU A 862 -7.87 12.99 -28.08
CA LEU A 862 -8.05 14.01 -27.06
C LEU A 862 -6.71 14.49 -26.48
N ALA A 863 -5.78 13.57 -26.23
CA ALA A 863 -4.45 13.92 -25.73
C ALA A 863 -3.69 14.86 -26.69
N LYS A 864 -3.71 14.56 -28.00
CA LYS A 864 -3.10 15.42 -29.02
C LYS A 864 -3.76 16.80 -29.06
N GLN A 865 -5.09 16.86 -29.05
CA GLN A 865 -5.81 18.14 -29.09
C GLN A 865 -5.56 18.97 -27.81
N TRP A 866 -5.41 18.33 -26.65
CA TRP A 866 -5.04 18.98 -25.41
C TRP A 866 -3.65 19.60 -25.46
N GLU A 867 -2.67 18.89 -26.03
CA GLU A 867 -1.31 19.39 -26.22
C GLU A 867 -1.29 20.63 -27.12
N GLU A 868 -2.03 20.61 -28.24
CA GLU A 868 -2.17 21.76 -29.14
C GLU A 868 -2.76 22.97 -28.41
N MET A 869 -3.84 22.76 -27.65
CA MET A 869 -4.51 23.81 -26.86
C MET A 869 -3.60 24.38 -25.76
N SER A 870 -2.98 23.52 -24.95
CA SER A 870 -2.11 23.92 -23.83
C SER A 870 -0.85 24.65 -24.32
N THR A 871 -0.29 24.24 -25.45
CA THR A 871 0.79 24.95 -26.12
C THR A 871 0.34 26.35 -26.53
N ARG A 872 -0.88 26.49 -27.06
CA ARG A 872 -1.39 27.80 -27.47
C ARG A 872 -1.69 28.74 -26.30
N PHE A 873 -2.11 28.22 -25.16
CA PHE A 873 -2.18 29.00 -23.91
C PHE A 873 -0.86 29.70 -23.57
N ARG A 874 0.30 29.04 -23.81
CA ARG A 874 1.66 29.59 -23.57
C ARG A 874 2.07 30.68 -24.56
N TYR A 875 1.43 30.74 -25.73
CA TYR A 875 1.63 31.83 -26.69
C TYR A 875 0.79 33.05 -26.37
N VAL A 876 -0.38 32.87 -25.76
CA VAL A 876 -1.34 33.95 -25.46
C VAL A 876 -1.03 34.63 -24.12
N PHE A 877 -0.83 33.87 -23.04
CA PHE A 877 -0.72 34.42 -21.69
C PHE A 877 0.71 34.41 -21.13
N ALA A 878 1.04 35.41 -20.32
CA ALA A 878 2.29 35.48 -19.57
C ALA A 878 2.33 34.46 -18.43
N ASP A 879 1.18 34.23 -17.78
CA ASP A 879 0.95 33.14 -16.82
C ASP A 879 -0.20 32.25 -17.33
N PRO A 880 0.11 31.22 -18.14
CA PRO A 880 -0.87 30.34 -18.75
C PRO A 880 -1.73 29.59 -17.72
N GLU A 881 -1.15 29.21 -16.59
CA GLU A 881 -1.88 28.47 -15.56
C GLU A 881 -2.86 29.37 -14.80
N ALA A 882 -2.45 30.59 -14.45
CA ALA A 882 -3.38 31.54 -13.83
C ALA A 882 -4.55 31.87 -14.76
N ALA A 883 -4.28 32.07 -16.06
CA ALA A 883 -5.31 32.30 -17.05
C ALA A 883 -6.25 31.11 -17.20
N PHE A 884 -5.70 29.90 -17.29
CA PHE A 884 -6.48 28.66 -17.37
C PHE A 884 -7.36 28.44 -16.12
N ARG A 885 -6.83 28.70 -14.91
CA ARG A 885 -7.59 28.64 -13.66
C ARG A 885 -8.69 29.70 -13.59
N ALA A 886 -8.43 30.91 -14.10
CA ALA A 886 -9.42 31.99 -14.14
C ALA A 886 -10.60 31.67 -15.07
N MET A 887 -10.34 30.93 -16.15
CA MET A 887 -11.39 30.47 -17.07
C MET A 887 -12.30 29.38 -16.46
N ASP A 888 -11.92 28.74 -15.34
CA ASP A 888 -12.64 27.61 -14.73
C ASP A 888 -13.00 26.54 -15.78
N PHE A 889 -11.98 25.92 -16.36
CA PHE A 889 -12.15 24.97 -17.46
C PHE A 889 -13.07 23.78 -17.14
N ASN A 890 -13.23 23.46 -15.85
CA ASN A 890 -14.24 22.48 -15.43
C ASN A 890 -15.66 22.97 -15.70
N ALA A 891 -15.96 24.24 -15.39
CA ALA A 891 -17.24 24.84 -15.72
C ALA A 891 -17.48 24.85 -17.24
N LEU A 892 -16.46 25.14 -18.05
CA LEU A 892 -16.53 25.08 -19.53
C LEU A 892 -16.93 23.70 -20.04
N LEU A 893 -16.47 22.65 -19.37
CA LEU A 893 -16.75 21.27 -19.76
C LEU A 893 -18.14 20.78 -19.34
N THR A 894 -18.72 21.39 -18.31
CA THR A 894 -20.02 20.99 -17.78
C THR A 894 -21.18 21.88 -18.24
N ASP A 895 -20.93 23.15 -18.54
CA ASP A 895 -21.96 24.14 -18.89
C ASP A 895 -21.64 24.86 -20.20
N GLN A 896 -22.42 24.56 -21.23
CA GLN A 896 -22.27 25.13 -22.56
C GLN A 896 -22.46 26.65 -22.60
N ARG A 897 -23.28 27.23 -21.71
CA ARG A 897 -23.51 28.68 -21.64
C ARG A 897 -22.31 29.38 -21.03
N VAL A 898 -21.73 28.81 -19.97
CA VAL A 898 -20.47 29.31 -19.38
C VAL A 898 -19.35 29.22 -20.40
N ALA A 899 -19.28 28.14 -21.18
CA ALA A 899 -18.31 28.00 -22.25
C ALA A 899 -18.46 29.09 -23.32
N GLN A 900 -19.66 29.33 -23.82
CA GLN A 900 -19.92 30.38 -24.81
C GLN A 900 -19.54 31.77 -24.29
N HIS A 901 -19.94 32.10 -23.06
CA HIS A 901 -19.62 33.38 -22.45
C HIS A 901 -18.10 33.56 -22.26
N THR A 902 -17.43 32.56 -21.71
CA THR A 902 -15.98 32.62 -21.44
C THR A 902 -15.17 32.68 -22.74
N LEU A 903 -15.60 31.97 -23.79
CA LEU A 903 -14.97 32.02 -25.11
C LEU A 903 -15.21 33.36 -25.83
N ALA A 904 -16.36 33.98 -25.62
CA ALA A 904 -16.62 35.34 -26.09
C ALA A 904 -15.72 36.35 -25.35
N GLN A 905 -15.63 36.23 -24.02
CA GLN A 905 -14.77 37.05 -23.18
C GLN A 905 -13.28 36.90 -23.53
N LEU A 906 -12.84 35.69 -23.89
CA LEU A 906 -11.47 35.43 -24.35
C LEU A 906 -11.11 36.27 -25.58
N VAL A 907 -12.05 36.51 -26.49
CA VAL A 907 -11.81 37.30 -27.70
C VAL A 907 -12.02 38.79 -27.45
N SER A 908 -13.06 39.18 -26.71
CA SER A 908 -13.39 40.58 -26.49
C SER A 908 -12.47 41.26 -25.47
N GLU A 909 -12.09 40.55 -24.41
CA GLU A 909 -11.28 41.09 -23.31
C GLU A 909 -10.35 40.02 -22.71
N PRO A 910 -9.38 39.50 -23.50
CA PRO A 910 -8.47 38.45 -23.03
C PRO A 910 -7.69 38.82 -21.77
N ALA A 911 -7.38 40.10 -21.58
CA ALA A 911 -6.66 40.60 -20.41
C ALA A 911 -7.40 40.38 -19.07
N SER A 912 -8.74 40.24 -19.11
CA SER A 912 -9.56 39.96 -17.92
C SER A 912 -9.37 38.52 -17.39
N LEU A 913 -8.99 37.60 -18.28
CA LEU A 913 -8.72 36.20 -17.94
C LEU A 913 -7.28 36.00 -17.47
N GLY A 914 -6.35 36.83 -17.93
CA GLY A 914 -4.97 36.82 -17.48
C GLY A 914 -4.11 37.82 -18.25
N ALA A 915 -2.95 38.17 -17.68
CA ALA A 915 -2.01 39.05 -18.36
C ALA A 915 -1.54 38.37 -19.66
N LEU A 916 -1.80 39.03 -20.80
CA LEU A 916 -1.30 38.61 -22.10
C LEU A 916 0.23 38.70 -22.14
N LYS A 917 0.85 37.83 -22.93
CA LYS A 917 2.31 37.79 -23.10
C LYS A 917 2.80 39.06 -23.82
N GLY A 918 3.92 39.61 -23.38
CA GLY A 918 4.47 40.86 -23.91
C GLY A 918 3.80 42.12 -23.33
N ARG A 919 4.34 43.30 -23.65
CA ARG A 919 3.88 44.61 -23.14
C ARG A 919 3.60 45.58 -24.28
N THR A 920 2.61 46.45 -24.09
CA THR A 920 2.34 47.60 -24.96
C THR A 920 2.78 48.89 -24.27
N GLY A 921 3.20 49.89 -25.05
CA GLY A 921 3.59 51.21 -24.53
C GLY A 921 4.86 51.80 -25.13
N LEU A 922 5.09 53.09 -24.84
CA LEU A 922 6.26 53.85 -25.32
C LEU A 922 7.60 53.30 -24.81
N LEU A 923 7.60 52.68 -23.62
CA LEU A 923 8.78 52.10 -22.97
C LEU A 923 8.95 50.58 -23.20
N ALA A 924 8.08 49.95 -23.99
CA ALA A 924 8.16 48.51 -24.27
C ALA A 924 9.21 48.19 -25.35
N SER A 925 10.02 47.16 -25.13
CA SER A 925 11.06 46.74 -26.07
C SER A 925 10.45 46.20 -27.39
N LYS A 926 11.25 46.13 -28.46
CA LYS A 926 10.81 45.49 -29.72
C LYS A 926 10.38 44.04 -29.49
N ALA A 927 11.08 43.31 -28.63
CA ALA A 927 10.74 41.94 -28.28
C ALA A 927 9.41 41.84 -27.51
N ASP A 928 9.14 42.77 -26.59
CA ASP A 928 7.87 42.80 -25.84
C ASP A 928 6.66 43.10 -26.74
N LYS A 929 6.84 44.00 -27.72
CA LYS A 929 5.81 44.35 -28.70
C LYS A 929 5.54 43.20 -29.66
N GLU A 930 6.58 42.46 -30.07
CA GLU A 930 6.42 41.28 -30.92
C GLU A 930 5.75 40.13 -30.17
N ALA A 931 6.18 39.85 -28.92
CA ALA A 931 5.52 38.85 -28.07
C ALA A 931 4.04 39.17 -27.86
N ARG A 932 3.70 40.46 -27.74
CA ARG A 932 2.32 40.93 -27.66
C ARG A 932 1.53 40.70 -28.94
N ARG A 933 2.11 41.02 -30.09
CA ARG A 933 1.49 40.76 -31.40
C ARG A 933 1.22 39.27 -31.60
N VAL A 934 2.19 38.42 -31.26
CA VAL A 934 2.06 36.95 -31.31
C VAL A 934 0.93 36.49 -30.40
N ALA A 935 0.81 37.04 -29.19
CA ALA A 935 -0.28 36.71 -28.28
C ALA A 935 -1.65 37.06 -28.87
N GLU A 936 -1.82 38.29 -29.38
CA GLU A 936 -3.08 38.79 -29.97
C GLU A 936 -3.51 37.98 -31.20
N VAL A 937 -2.57 37.61 -32.09
CA VAL A 937 -2.86 36.76 -33.25
C VAL A 937 -3.29 35.35 -32.84
N ASN A 938 -2.80 34.84 -31.71
CA ASN A 938 -3.13 33.49 -31.24
C ASN A 938 -4.43 33.41 -30.42
N VAL A 939 -5.02 34.53 -29.98
CA VAL A 939 -6.29 34.54 -29.21
C VAL A 939 -7.44 33.85 -29.97
N PRO A 940 -7.75 34.19 -31.24
CA PRO A 940 -8.82 33.52 -31.97
C PRO A 940 -8.53 32.04 -32.25
N ALA A 941 -7.25 31.70 -32.45
CA ALA A 941 -6.84 30.31 -32.62
C ALA A 941 -7.00 29.51 -31.32
N LEU A 942 -6.73 30.11 -30.16
CA LEU A 942 -6.95 29.50 -28.85
C LEU A 942 -8.44 29.23 -28.62
N LYS A 943 -9.31 30.17 -28.98
CA LYS A 943 -10.76 29.94 -28.97
C LYS A 943 -11.15 28.69 -29.77
N ARG A 944 -10.67 28.57 -31.02
CA ARG A 944 -10.98 27.41 -31.89
C ARG A 944 -10.48 26.09 -31.32
N ASP A 945 -9.27 26.07 -30.75
CA ASP A 945 -8.71 24.86 -30.15
C ASP A 945 -9.49 24.43 -28.91
N ILE A 946 -9.96 25.38 -28.09
CA ILE A 946 -10.85 25.08 -26.96
C ILE A 946 -12.20 24.55 -27.48
N GLU A 947 -12.85 25.21 -28.43
CA GLU A 947 -14.12 24.76 -29.01
C GLU A 947 -14.02 23.34 -29.57
N ARG A 948 -12.94 23.06 -30.32
CA ARG A 948 -12.67 21.73 -30.90
C ARG A 948 -12.48 20.68 -29.81
N TYR A 949 -11.71 21.01 -28.76
CA TYR A 949 -11.53 20.10 -27.63
C TYR A 949 -12.84 19.81 -26.91
N LEU A 950 -13.66 20.84 -26.62
CA LEU A 950 -14.96 20.67 -25.98
C LEU A 950 -15.87 19.74 -26.79
N GLN A 951 -15.95 19.95 -28.11
CA GLN A 951 -16.74 19.10 -29.01
C GLN A 951 -16.25 17.64 -29.01
N MET A 952 -14.94 17.44 -29.21
CA MET A 952 -14.34 16.10 -29.22
C MET A 952 -14.57 15.36 -27.89
N ARG A 953 -14.40 16.07 -26.76
CA ARG A 953 -14.59 15.50 -25.42
C ARG A 953 -16.04 15.14 -25.17
N THR A 954 -17.00 15.95 -25.58
CA THR A 954 -18.44 15.62 -25.46
C THR A 954 -18.79 14.35 -26.23
N VAL A 955 -18.37 14.25 -27.50
CA VAL A 955 -18.64 13.05 -28.33
C VAL A 955 -17.98 11.80 -27.72
N ALA A 956 -16.73 11.91 -27.27
CA ALA A 956 -16.03 10.81 -26.63
C ALA A 956 -16.67 10.40 -25.30
N THR A 957 -17.12 11.37 -24.49
CA THR A 957 -17.81 11.14 -23.21
C THR A 957 -19.09 10.35 -23.43
N GLU A 958 -19.94 10.79 -24.36
CA GLU A 958 -21.20 10.10 -24.66
C GLU A 958 -20.96 8.67 -25.16
N ARG A 959 -19.96 8.47 -26.03
CA ARG A 959 -19.60 7.14 -26.54
C ARG A 959 -19.16 6.23 -25.39
N ILE A 960 -18.19 6.67 -24.60
CA ILE A 960 -17.61 5.87 -23.51
C ILE A 960 -18.63 5.62 -22.40
N GLU A 961 -19.43 6.63 -22.05
CA GLU A 961 -20.47 6.48 -21.04
C GLU A 961 -21.54 5.49 -21.48
N LYS A 962 -22.00 5.55 -22.74
CA LYS A 962 -22.95 4.55 -23.29
C LYS A 962 -22.37 3.14 -23.25
N GLU A 963 -21.10 2.97 -23.64
CA GLU A 963 -20.41 1.69 -23.59
C GLU A 963 -20.30 1.13 -22.16
N GLU A 964 -19.93 1.98 -21.20
CA GLU A 964 -19.75 1.60 -19.80
C GLU A 964 -21.10 1.37 -19.11
N GLN A 965 -22.12 2.18 -19.36
CA GLN A 965 -23.49 1.96 -18.88
C GLN A 965 -24.06 0.65 -19.44
N ALA A 966 -23.90 0.38 -20.73
CA ALA A 966 -24.31 -0.90 -21.33
C ALA A 966 -23.54 -2.07 -20.72
N HIS A 967 -22.25 -1.92 -20.42
CA HIS A 967 -21.47 -2.93 -19.74
C HIS A 967 -21.95 -3.19 -18.30
N ARG A 968 -22.17 -2.13 -17.51
CA ARG A 968 -22.68 -2.24 -16.13
C ARG A 968 -24.09 -2.79 -16.07
N HIS A 969 -24.95 -2.38 -17.01
CA HIS A 969 -26.30 -2.91 -17.13
C HIS A 969 -26.24 -4.43 -17.35
N ARG A 970 -25.45 -4.91 -18.30
CA ARG A 970 -25.24 -6.35 -18.52
C ARG A 970 -24.79 -7.09 -17.27
N LEU A 971 -23.82 -6.53 -16.53
CA LEU A 971 -23.33 -7.12 -15.29
C LEU A 971 -24.35 -7.10 -14.15
N SER A 972 -25.30 -6.15 -14.15
CA SER A 972 -26.37 -6.05 -13.15
C SER A 972 -27.49 -7.07 -13.32
N ILE A 973 -27.58 -7.70 -14.49
CA ILE A 973 -28.61 -8.70 -14.79
C ILE A 973 -28.29 -9.99 -14.02
N GLU A 974 -29.23 -10.44 -13.19
CA GLU A 974 -29.13 -11.72 -12.51
C GLU A 974 -29.48 -12.87 -13.46
N ILE A 975 -28.78 -14.00 -13.31
CA ILE A 975 -29.18 -15.24 -13.96
C ILE A 975 -30.09 -15.98 -12.99
N PRO A 976 -31.38 -16.19 -13.32
CA PRO A 976 -32.33 -16.76 -12.39
C PRO A 976 -31.97 -18.20 -12.04
N ALA A 977 -32.40 -18.64 -10.86
CA ALA A 977 -32.36 -20.06 -10.52
C ALA A 977 -33.31 -20.84 -11.41
N LEU A 978 -32.90 -22.06 -11.75
CA LEU A 978 -33.75 -23.04 -12.41
C LEU A 978 -34.34 -23.99 -11.37
N SER A 979 -35.59 -24.39 -11.58
CA SER A 979 -36.24 -25.48 -10.88
C SER A 979 -35.45 -26.79 -11.09
N PRO A 980 -35.52 -27.74 -10.14
CA PRO A 980 -34.85 -29.04 -10.30
C PRO A 980 -35.24 -29.77 -11.59
N THR A 981 -36.49 -29.63 -12.02
CA THR A 981 -37.03 -30.20 -13.26
C THR A 981 -36.44 -29.52 -14.50
N ALA A 982 -36.43 -28.18 -14.56
CA ALA A 982 -35.84 -27.46 -15.69
C ALA A 982 -34.32 -27.68 -15.80
N ARG A 983 -33.62 -27.78 -14.68
CA ARG A 983 -32.19 -28.12 -14.64
C ARG A 983 -31.91 -29.52 -15.17
N SER A 984 -32.68 -30.52 -14.73
CA SER A 984 -32.54 -31.91 -15.21
C SER A 984 -32.78 -32.00 -16.71
N VAL A 985 -33.75 -31.28 -17.25
CA VAL A 985 -34.03 -31.23 -18.70
C VAL A 985 -32.83 -30.65 -19.47
N LEU A 986 -32.25 -29.53 -19.02
CA LEU A 986 -31.06 -28.96 -19.66
C LEU A 986 -29.83 -29.86 -19.57
N GLU A 987 -29.67 -30.62 -18.47
CA GLU A 987 -28.58 -31.60 -18.31
C GLU A 987 -28.76 -32.81 -19.24
N THR A 988 -29.98 -33.34 -19.38
CA THR A 988 -30.29 -34.41 -20.35
C THR A 988 -30.03 -33.95 -21.78
N ILE A 989 -30.40 -32.72 -22.12
CA ILE A 989 -30.17 -32.17 -23.45
C ILE A 989 -28.68 -31.98 -23.70
N ARG A 990 -27.92 -31.44 -22.74
CA ARG A 990 -26.46 -31.33 -22.81
C ARG A 990 -25.84 -32.67 -23.19
N GLU A 991 -26.21 -33.75 -22.50
CA GLU A 991 -25.70 -35.08 -22.80
C GLU A 991 -26.13 -35.59 -24.19
N ALA A 992 -27.32 -35.23 -24.66
CA ALA A 992 -27.78 -35.56 -26.01
C ALA A 992 -27.03 -34.75 -27.09
N ILE A 993 -26.64 -33.49 -26.81
CA ILE A 993 -25.78 -32.68 -27.69
C ILE A 993 -24.41 -33.37 -27.83
N ASP A 994 -23.83 -33.81 -26.71
CA ASP A 994 -22.54 -34.50 -26.69
C ASP A 994 -22.58 -35.86 -27.42
N ARG A 995 -23.76 -36.51 -27.45
CA ARG A 995 -24.05 -37.76 -28.21
C ARG A 995 -24.54 -37.53 -29.65
N ASN A 996 -24.65 -36.27 -30.09
CA ASN A 996 -25.15 -35.87 -31.42
C ASN A 996 -26.60 -36.34 -31.75
N ASP A 997 -27.47 -36.46 -30.73
CA ASP A 997 -28.86 -36.93 -30.83
C ASP A 997 -29.86 -35.87 -30.28
N LEU A 998 -29.75 -34.65 -30.81
CA LEU A 998 -30.56 -33.50 -30.40
C LEU A 998 -32.09 -33.67 -30.59
N PRO A 999 -32.59 -34.29 -31.69
CA PRO A 999 -34.03 -34.37 -31.97
C PRO A 999 -34.82 -35.17 -30.92
N ALA A 1000 -34.25 -36.25 -30.38
CA ALA A 1000 -34.89 -37.07 -29.36
C ALA A 1000 -35.03 -36.34 -28.02
N ALA A 1001 -34.05 -35.50 -27.65
CA ALA A 1001 -34.06 -34.74 -26.39
C ALA A 1001 -35.04 -33.54 -26.42
N LEU A 1002 -35.29 -32.95 -27.60
CA LEU A 1002 -36.22 -31.83 -27.77
C LEU A 1002 -37.71 -32.25 -27.67
N ALA A 1003 -38.02 -33.53 -27.92
CA ALA A 1003 -39.37 -34.06 -27.76
C ALA A 1003 -39.86 -33.93 -26.30
N HIS A 1004 -38.96 -34.07 -25.32
CA HIS A 1004 -39.29 -34.04 -23.89
C HIS A 1004 -39.61 -32.64 -23.33
N ILE A 1005 -39.10 -31.56 -23.95
CA ILE A 1005 -39.45 -30.17 -23.59
C ILE A 1005 -40.86 -29.81 -24.03
N ARG A 1006 -41.34 -30.43 -25.12
CA ARG A 1006 -42.58 -30.07 -25.80
C ARG A 1006 -43.84 -30.33 -24.95
N ASP A 1007 -43.73 -31.23 -23.97
CA ASP A 1007 -44.83 -31.72 -23.15
C ASP A 1007 -45.02 -30.94 -21.83
N ASN A 1008 -44.08 -30.06 -21.44
CA ASN A 1008 -44.18 -29.27 -20.20
C ASN A 1008 -44.04 -27.76 -20.45
N ARG A 1009 -45.19 -27.08 -20.54
CA ARG A 1009 -45.28 -25.64 -20.83
C ARG A 1009 -44.60 -24.76 -19.78
N GLU A 1010 -44.61 -25.16 -18.51
CA GLU A 1010 -44.02 -24.38 -17.42
C GLU A 1010 -42.49 -24.42 -17.46
N VAL A 1011 -41.92 -25.61 -17.67
CA VAL A 1011 -40.47 -25.80 -17.83
C VAL A 1011 -39.95 -25.06 -19.07
N ARG A 1012 -40.73 -25.05 -20.16
CA ARG A 1012 -40.38 -24.29 -21.36
C ARG A 1012 -40.30 -22.78 -21.09
N LEU A 1013 -41.32 -22.21 -20.44
CA LEU A 1013 -41.33 -20.79 -20.10
C LEU A 1013 -40.18 -20.40 -19.16
N GLU A 1014 -39.80 -21.30 -18.25
CA GLU A 1014 -38.66 -21.12 -17.35
C GLU A 1014 -37.32 -21.13 -18.10
N ILE A 1015 -37.11 -22.09 -19.01
CA ILE A 1015 -35.90 -22.16 -19.85
C ILE A 1015 -35.81 -20.95 -20.79
N ASP A 1016 -36.94 -20.46 -21.34
CA ASP A 1016 -36.99 -19.27 -22.18
C ASP A 1016 -36.63 -18.00 -21.40
N GLY A 1017 -37.13 -17.88 -20.16
CA GLY A 1017 -36.77 -16.79 -19.24
C GLY A 1017 -35.29 -16.81 -18.86
N PHE A 1018 -34.77 -18.01 -18.58
CA PHE A 1018 -33.36 -18.24 -18.31
C PHE A 1018 -32.46 -17.88 -19.50
N ASN A 1019 -32.84 -18.31 -20.72
CA ASN A 1019 -32.14 -17.98 -21.95
C ASN A 1019 -32.14 -16.48 -22.25
N ARG A 1020 -33.25 -15.79 -21.97
CA ARG A 1020 -33.34 -14.33 -22.11
C ARG A 1020 -32.37 -13.62 -21.18
N ALA A 1021 -32.31 -14.02 -19.91
CA ALA A 1021 -31.37 -13.46 -18.94
C ALA A 1021 -29.90 -13.69 -19.36
N ILE A 1022 -29.57 -14.86 -19.93
CA ILE A 1022 -28.22 -15.13 -20.47
C ILE A 1022 -27.94 -14.26 -21.69
N ALA A 1023 -28.89 -14.14 -22.62
CA ALA A 1023 -28.74 -13.35 -23.83
C ALA A 1023 -28.54 -11.86 -23.52
N GLU A 1024 -29.29 -11.32 -22.56
CA GLU A 1024 -29.15 -9.94 -22.12
C GLU A 1024 -27.81 -9.71 -21.39
N ARG A 1025 -27.35 -10.65 -20.55
CA ARG A 1025 -26.10 -10.53 -19.78
C ARG A 1025 -24.83 -10.76 -20.62
N LEU A 1026 -24.80 -11.80 -21.45
CA LEU A 1026 -23.59 -12.26 -22.15
C LEU A 1026 -23.65 -12.06 -23.67
N GLY A 1027 -24.83 -11.81 -24.25
CA GLY A 1027 -25.06 -11.76 -25.69
C GLY A 1027 -25.59 -13.08 -26.25
N GLU A 1028 -26.41 -13.01 -27.31
CA GLU A 1028 -27.21 -14.14 -27.83
C GLU A 1028 -26.44 -15.35 -28.36
N ARG A 1029 -25.16 -15.19 -28.74
CA ARG A 1029 -24.35 -16.25 -29.38
C ARG A 1029 -22.98 -16.43 -28.72
N THR A 1030 -22.75 -15.77 -27.59
CA THR A 1030 -21.43 -15.67 -26.97
C THR A 1030 -20.93 -17.03 -26.47
N LEU A 1031 -21.82 -17.88 -25.93
CA LEU A 1031 -21.47 -19.22 -25.44
C LEU A 1031 -21.43 -20.30 -26.54
N LEU A 1032 -21.79 -19.96 -27.78
CA LEU A 1032 -21.75 -20.89 -28.91
C LEU A 1032 -20.37 -20.99 -29.55
N THR A 1033 -19.46 -20.08 -29.22
CA THR A 1033 -18.10 -20.05 -29.79
C THR A 1033 -17.25 -21.23 -29.29
N HIS A 1034 -16.24 -21.62 -30.08
CA HIS A 1034 -15.26 -22.63 -29.66
C HIS A 1034 -14.51 -22.22 -28.38
N ALA A 1035 -14.23 -20.93 -28.23
CA ALA A 1035 -13.58 -20.34 -27.05
C ALA A 1035 -14.43 -20.41 -25.77
N ALA A 1036 -15.73 -20.69 -25.86
CA ALA A 1036 -16.64 -20.81 -24.72
C ALA A 1036 -16.89 -22.26 -24.27
N ARG A 1037 -16.15 -23.25 -24.82
CA ARG A 1037 -16.33 -24.68 -24.48
C ARG A 1037 -15.97 -24.98 -23.03
N GLU A 1038 -14.94 -24.32 -22.53
CA GLU A 1038 -14.51 -24.42 -21.15
C GLU A 1038 -14.92 -23.17 -20.37
N ALA A 1039 -15.12 -23.33 -19.06
CA ALA A 1039 -15.30 -22.22 -18.13
C ALA A 1039 -13.94 -21.58 -17.75
N SER A 1040 -13.11 -21.33 -18.78
CA SER A 1040 -11.72 -20.88 -18.70
C SER A 1040 -11.40 -19.93 -19.87
N GLY A 1041 -10.33 -19.13 -19.74
CA GLY A 1041 -9.86 -18.25 -20.80
C GLY A 1041 -10.54 -16.87 -20.89
N SER A 1042 -10.24 -16.12 -21.96
CA SER A 1042 -10.55 -14.68 -22.06
C SER A 1042 -12.04 -14.35 -22.09
N LEU A 1043 -12.87 -15.26 -22.62
CA LEU A 1043 -14.32 -15.07 -22.69
C LEU A 1043 -15.00 -15.33 -21.34
N PHE A 1044 -14.54 -16.34 -20.60
CA PHE A 1044 -14.95 -16.58 -19.21
C PHE A 1044 -14.48 -15.46 -18.29
N ASP A 1045 -13.24 -15.01 -18.43
CA ASP A 1045 -12.69 -13.92 -17.61
C ASP A 1045 -13.44 -12.60 -17.81
N LYS A 1046 -13.85 -12.28 -19.05
CA LYS A 1046 -14.73 -11.14 -19.34
C LYS A 1046 -16.13 -11.29 -18.72
N ALA A 1047 -16.71 -12.49 -18.76
CA ALA A 1047 -18.03 -12.76 -18.17
C ALA A 1047 -18.00 -12.76 -16.63
N ALA A 1048 -16.84 -13.09 -16.04
CA ALA A 1048 -16.59 -13.12 -14.61
C ALA A 1048 -16.11 -11.78 -14.03
N GLU A 1049 -15.91 -10.78 -14.88
CA GLU A 1049 -15.40 -9.46 -14.49
C GLU A 1049 -16.37 -8.78 -13.50
N GLY A 1050 -15.84 -8.30 -12.37
CA GLY A 1050 -16.63 -7.66 -11.31
C GLY A 1050 -17.40 -8.60 -10.38
N LEU A 1051 -17.38 -9.92 -10.60
CA LEU A 1051 -18.01 -10.88 -9.71
C LEU A 1051 -17.18 -11.17 -8.46
N ARG A 1052 -17.86 -11.33 -7.32
CA ARG A 1052 -17.23 -11.84 -6.09
C ARG A 1052 -16.68 -13.24 -6.34
N PRO A 1053 -15.61 -13.70 -5.66
CA PRO A 1053 -15.03 -15.03 -5.88
C PRO A 1053 -16.06 -16.17 -5.81
N VAL A 1054 -17.03 -16.07 -4.90
CA VAL A 1054 -18.14 -17.04 -4.78
C VAL A 1054 -19.06 -17.01 -6.00
N GLU A 1055 -19.39 -15.83 -6.53
CA GLU A 1055 -20.22 -15.68 -7.73
C GLU A 1055 -19.48 -16.09 -9.00
N ARG A 1056 -18.15 -15.92 -9.04
CA ARG A 1056 -17.30 -16.42 -10.12
C ARG A 1056 -17.30 -17.95 -10.16
N GLU A 1057 -17.28 -18.60 -9.00
CA GLU A 1057 -17.38 -20.06 -8.92
C GLU A 1057 -18.81 -20.55 -9.27
N LYS A 1058 -19.84 -19.84 -8.82
CA LYS A 1058 -21.22 -20.11 -9.27
C LYS A 1058 -21.38 -19.96 -10.79
N LEU A 1059 -20.80 -18.92 -11.39
CA LEU A 1059 -20.76 -18.74 -12.85
C LEU A 1059 -20.03 -19.89 -13.55
N ARG A 1060 -18.92 -20.36 -12.97
CA ARG A 1060 -18.17 -21.53 -13.48
C ARG A 1060 -19.02 -22.80 -13.47
N GLN A 1061 -19.76 -23.04 -12.38
CA GLN A 1061 -20.66 -24.19 -12.25
C GLN A 1061 -21.88 -24.07 -13.17
N ALA A 1062 -22.39 -22.86 -13.35
CA ALA A 1062 -23.51 -22.55 -14.25
C ALA A 1062 -23.13 -22.61 -15.74
N TRP A 1063 -21.84 -22.48 -16.07
CA TRP A 1063 -21.34 -22.31 -17.43
C TRP A 1063 -21.82 -23.38 -18.43
N PRO A 1064 -21.75 -24.69 -18.12
CA PRO A 1064 -22.18 -25.73 -19.04
C PRO A 1064 -23.70 -25.70 -19.27
N VAL A 1065 -24.49 -25.40 -18.23
CA VAL A 1065 -25.95 -25.30 -18.29
C VAL A 1065 -26.38 -24.10 -19.13
N MET A 1066 -25.73 -22.95 -18.95
CA MET A 1066 -25.98 -21.75 -19.75
C MET A 1066 -25.65 -21.96 -21.24
N ARG A 1067 -24.58 -22.72 -21.53
CA ARG A 1067 -24.18 -23.08 -22.89
C ARG A 1067 -25.22 -23.99 -23.55
N ALA A 1068 -25.68 -25.03 -22.85
CA ALA A 1068 -26.73 -25.93 -23.36
C ALA A 1068 -28.03 -25.16 -23.68
N ALA A 1069 -28.40 -24.22 -22.80
CA ALA A 1069 -29.58 -23.38 -23.00
C ALA A 1069 -29.46 -22.50 -24.27
N GLN A 1070 -28.30 -21.87 -24.53
CA GLN A 1070 -28.07 -21.11 -25.78
C GLN A 1070 -28.04 -21.99 -27.03
N GLN A 1071 -27.53 -23.22 -26.94
CA GLN A 1071 -27.52 -24.17 -28.06
C GLN A 1071 -28.93 -24.58 -28.46
N ILE A 1072 -29.82 -24.83 -27.50
CA ILE A 1072 -31.24 -25.09 -27.74
C ILE A 1072 -31.89 -23.90 -28.43
N ALA A 1073 -31.72 -22.69 -27.88
CA ALA A 1073 -32.29 -21.47 -28.46
C ALA A 1073 -31.76 -21.19 -29.88
N ALA A 1074 -30.54 -21.60 -30.22
CA ALA A 1074 -30.01 -21.49 -31.58
C ALA A 1074 -30.61 -22.54 -32.53
N HIS A 1075 -30.82 -23.77 -32.06
CA HIS A 1075 -31.44 -24.83 -32.83
C HIS A 1075 -32.92 -24.52 -33.14
N GLU A 1076 -33.70 -24.11 -32.13
CA GLU A 1076 -35.11 -23.73 -32.32
C GLU A 1076 -35.28 -22.59 -33.34
N ARG A 1077 -34.41 -21.57 -33.27
CA ARG A 1077 -34.39 -20.49 -34.27
C ARG A 1077 -34.08 -21.00 -35.67
N THR A 1078 -33.17 -21.96 -35.81
CA THR A 1078 -32.82 -22.56 -37.11
C THR A 1078 -34.01 -23.34 -37.67
N THR A 1079 -34.68 -24.14 -36.83
CA THR A 1079 -35.87 -24.91 -37.21
C THR A 1079 -37.04 -24.00 -37.58
N GLN A 1080 -37.32 -22.97 -36.80
CA GLN A 1080 -38.36 -21.97 -37.12
C GLN A 1080 -38.07 -21.25 -38.44
N THR A 1081 -36.80 -20.89 -38.68
CA THR A 1081 -36.37 -20.26 -39.94
C THR A 1081 -36.59 -21.20 -41.12
N LEU A 1082 -36.23 -22.49 -40.98
CA LEU A 1082 -36.45 -23.51 -42.00
C LEU A 1082 -37.94 -23.74 -42.28
N THR A 1083 -38.77 -23.81 -41.23
CA THR A 1083 -40.23 -23.93 -41.36
C THR A 1083 -40.85 -22.69 -42.04
N GLN A 1084 -40.40 -21.48 -41.72
CA GLN A 1084 -40.83 -20.26 -42.41
C GLN A 1084 -40.42 -20.27 -43.89
N VAL A 1085 -39.20 -20.70 -44.21
CA VAL A 1085 -38.72 -20.84 -45.60
C VAL A 1085 -39.51 -21.90 -46.36
N GLU A 1086 -39.90 -23.00 -45.70
CA GLU A 1086 -40.70 -24.07 -46.28
C GLU A 1086 -42.17 -23.66 -46.49
N GLN A 1087 -42.75 -22.90 -45.54
CA GLN A 1087 -44.06 -22.27 -45.70
C GLN A 1087 -44.07 -21.23 -46.83
N LEU A 1088 -43.01 -20.42 -46.95
CA LEU A 1088 -42.82 -19.49 -48.08
C LEU A 1088 -42.71 -20.24 -49.42
N ARG A 1089 -42.01 -21.39 -49.46
CA ARG A 1089 -41.93 -22.26 -50.63
C ARG A 1089 -43.27 -22.93 -50.98
N LEU A 1090 -44.04 -23.38 -49.99
CA LEU A 1090 -45.37 -23.96 -50.18
C LEU A 1090 -46.38 -22.91 -50.65
N ALA A 1091 -46.33 -21.69 -50.11
CA ALA A 1091 -47.12 -20.55 -50.58
C ALA A 1091 -46.75 -20.17 -52.03
N GLN A 1092 -45.46 -20.21 -52.40
CA GLN A 1092 -45.03 -20.02 -53.79
C GLN A 1092 -45.51 -21.14 -54.73
N ARG A 1093 -45.49 -22.41 -54.29
CA ARG A 1093 -46.00 -23.55 -55.08
C ARG A 1093 -47.52 -23.52 -55.26
N GLN A 1094 -48.27 -23.14 -54.22
CA GLN A 1094 -49.72 -22.95 -54.32
C GLN A 1094 -50.05 -21.74 -55.20
N GLY A 1095 -49.29 -20.65 -55.13
CA GLY A 1095 -49.44 -19.50 -56.05
C GLY A 1095 -49.16 -19.81 -57.53
N LEU A 1096 -48.34 -20.83 -57.82
CA LEU A 1096 -48.08 -21.34 -59.18
C LEU A 1096 -49.18 -22.30 -59.67
N ALA A 1097 -49.82 -23.07 -58.78
CA ALA A 1097 -50.95 -23.94 -59.11
C ALA A 1097 -52.27 -23.20 -59.39
N TRP A 1098 -52.36 -21.91 -59.04
CA TRP A 1098 -53.48 -21.02 -59.39
C TRP A 1098 -53.21 -20.19 -60.66
N LYS A 1099 -52.07 -20.41 -61.33
CA LYS A 1099 -51.67 -19.76 -62.60
C LYS A 1099 -51.50 -20.75 -63.77
N LEU A 1100 -51.95 -21.99 -63.59
CA LEU A 1100 -52.28 -22.97 -64.62
C LEU A 1100 -53.78 -23.23 -64.54
#